data_AF-A0AAN8PDB1-F1
#
_entry.id   AF-A0AAN8PDB1-F1
#
_cell.length_a   1.000
_cell.length_b   1.000
_cell.length_c   1.000
_cell.angle_alpha   90.00
_cell.angle_beta   90.00
_cell.angle_gamma   90.00
#
_symmetry.space_group_name_H-M   'P 1'
#
loop_
_entity.id
_entity.type
_entity.pdbx_description
1 polymer ?
#
loop_
_entity_poly.entity_id
_entity_poly.type
_entity_poly.pdbx_seq_one_letter_code
_entity_poly.pdbx_strand_id
1 'polypeptide(L)'
;MLRVRRKMKKIIFMSMVGMVLCLFFLNLKQLSIDSKVKIQKFVKSVHRLSHDIHMANLWRNSNGKRKHCEIPYLEKMILPTMSNARQDVTCHRVKPHRESCQIADDLFKSKPIGTCDHQKNYEFCKIKSYDPDDMARKSYITCSINQCVLPVYLGQINKNTGEKIWTPFNSDADLVNSIYEIEKQDNFGFFYIKCVLSNENGDLDMSNAFFDQDEGVFFVLQLILLPPMYLNHTEQKKTAEEQINVNIIFIDSVSRHHFYRSLPKTVELFSNINTNTKTKVLDFQLTQSVRSRTFETLQAMFSGYVNPDEKPFGVLAMPPVALKTEELLGKFKEKGYKTLWLEDLCYLWEWGIVKDLRVYDSTLSQIETWTKLEAALLKANIDSLGITLTSCEVMLMNNHNDPFHDLDTVCFNGRHHHEYFLEYLQMYQTHLNKMNRPFFTFYETNVAHEDTGRRIQTLDVHLEDFLNFSRNQLNTLTVVMSDHGNSYGDFLQRSEEGQIELYHPSMFLIIPEKVSHYLGDKKMKNLIENQNRLISHLDLFYTINSLLIGGEQVKVANNNQRFKVTSQGLFDQISPHRTCNDMPMINPNLCICEGFESTVSNDADHVVYAHFALGKINNEIQREYRKHHRRSSTGVGHCQQLQLYQFTNVRKSLNDNMMTLKMNLEVQSGVSNSNETDIFFVTMSVETSNHKITLQQVERISGYSRYKTCADEGVSLPFCVCDITSPHSTNQNHLSLYDLEENILLMQSSIHHIENKCLYLVSDDNHVGLVLYAVNICKDVYFDISVEVQHIKLDISTSLPVKTQVFPGEIQFLTSGVRSSPDSKWSWSYTVNFMELTLK
;
A
#
# COMPACT_ATOMS: atom_id res chain seq x y z
N MET A 1 -10.00 -35.60 -47.57
CA MET A 1 -9.78 -34.28 -48.23
C MET A 1 -9.64 -33.09 -47.26
N LEU A 2 -10.42 -32.96 -46.17
CA LEU A 2 -10.29 -31.82 -45.21
C LEU A 2 -8.95 -31.76 -44.45
N ARG A 3 -8.36 -32.91 -44.10
CA ARG A 3 -7.02 -32.99 -43.47
C ARG A 3 -5.88 -32.56 -44.41
N VAL A 4 -6.01 -32.86 -45.70
CA VAL A 4 -5.03 -32.47 -46.74
C VAL A 4 -5.14 -30.96 -47.02
N ARG A 5 -6.35 -30.40 -47.07
CA ARG A 5 -6.58 -28.94 -47.16
C ARG A 5 -6.00 -28.17 -45.97
N ARG A 6 -6.08 -28.70 -44.74
CA ARG A 6 -5.46 -28.08 -43.55
C ARG A 6 -3.93 -28.15 -43.57
N LYS A 7 -3.33 -29.27 -44.02
CA LYS A 7 -1.87 -29.37 -44.20
C LYS A 7 -1.37 -28.44 -45.31
N MET A 8 -2.07 -28.36 -46.44
CA MET A 8 -1.72 -27.40 -47.51
C MET A 8 -1.83 -25.95 -47.05
N LYS A 9 -2.88 -25.55 -46.31
CA LYS A 9 -2.96 -24.18 -45.76
C LYS A 9 -1.82 -23.87 -44.80
N LYS A 10 -1.39 -24.84 -43.98
CA LYS A 10 -0.26 -24.67 -43.06
C LYS A 10 1.08 -24.57 -43.78
N ILE A 11 1.27 -25.33 -44.86
CA ILE A 11 2.47 -25.29 -45.71
C ILE A 11 2.51 -23.98 -46.49
N ILE A 12 1.40 -23.54 -47.09
CA ILE A 12 1.30 -22.24 -47.79
C ILE A 12 1.57 -21.08 -46.82
N PHE A 13 1.04 -21.15 -45.60
CA PHE A 13 1.29 -20.14 -44.56
C PHE A 13 2.77 -20.11 -44.14
N MET A 14 3.39 -21.27 -43.91
CA MET A 14 4.81 -21.36 -43.56
C MET A 14 5.72 -20.93 -44.72
N SER A 15 5.35 -21.23 -45.98
CA SER A 15 6.07 -20.74 -47.16
C SER A 15 5.90 -19.23 -47.36
N MET A 16 4.73 -18.64 -47.07
CA MET A 16 4.56 -17.18 -47.11
C MET A 16 5.36 -16.49 -45.99
N VAL A 17 5.37 -17.05 -44.77
CA VAL A 17 6.19 -16.52 -43.66
C VAL A 17 7.68 -16.65 -43.98
N GLY A 18 8.12 -17.78 -44.56
CA GLY A 18 9.50 -17.97 -45.01
C GLY A 18 9.91 -17.02 -46.13
N MET A 19 9.01 -16.75 -47.09
CA MET A 19 9.26 -15.80 -48.19
C MET A 19 9.31 -14.35 -47.69
N VAL A 20 8.48 -13.99 -46.70
CA VAL A 20 8.49 -12.67 -46.06
C VAL A 20 9.74 -12.48 -45.19
N LEU A 21 10.19 -13.50 -44.46
CA LEU A 21 11.47 -13.46 -43.75
C LEU A 21 12.65 -13.36 -44.72
N CYS A 22 12.61 -14.04 -45.87
CA CYS A 22 13.63 -13.94 -46.91
C CYS A 22 13.69 -12.52 -47.52
N LEU A 23 12.53 -11.86 -47.68
CA LEU A 23 12.43 -10.45 -48.08
C LEU A 23 12.89 -9.49 -46.95
N PHE A 24 12.75 -9.88 -45.69
CA PHE A 24 13.23 -9.11 -44.53
C PHE A 24 14.77 -9.09 -44.44
N PHE A 25 15.44 -10.17 -44.86
CA PHE A 25 16.91 -10.28 -44.90
C PHE A 25 17.55 -9.74 -46.19
N LEU A 26 16.77 -9.53 -47.27
CA LEU A 26 17.24 -8.88 -48.49
C LEU A 26 17.02 -7.36 -48.43
N ASN A 27 18.02 -6.64 -47.92
CA ASN A 27 18.26 -5.19 -48.06
C ASN A 27 17.03 -4.24 -47.91
N LEU A 28 16.67 -3.92 -46.66
CA LEU A 28 15.71 -2.88 -46.25
C LEU A 28 16.06 -1.43 -46.67
N LYS A 29 17.18 -1.20 -47.35
CA LYS A 29 17.65 0.14 -47.75
C LYS A 29 17.00 0.72 -49.01
N GLN A 30 16.24 -0.08 -49.78
CA GLN A 30 15.67 0.35 -51.08
C GLN A 30 14.14 0.43 -51.15
N LEU A 31 13.43 0.17 -50.05
CA LEU A 31 11.97 0.23 -50.01
C LEU A 31 11.46 1.66 -49.78
N SER A 32 10.46 2.07 -50.56
CA SER A 32 9.73 3.33 -50.34
C SER A 32 9.04 3.34 -48.98
N ILE A 33 8.86 4.53 -48.41
CA ILE A 33 8.27 4.75 -47.08
C ILE A 33 6.90 4.06 -46.94
N ASP A 34 6.05 4.17 -47.97
CA ASP A 34 4.73 3.51 -48.02
C ASP A 34 4.77 1.98 -47.87
N SER A 35 5.84 1.36 -48.36
CA SER A 35 6.02 -0.09 -48.30
C SER A 35 6.41 -0.55 -46.89
N LYS A 36 7.16 0.28 -46.15
CA LYS A 36 7.55 0.01 -44.75
C LYS A 36 6.36 0.12 -43.79
N VAL A 37 5.49 1.12 -44.00
CA VAL A 37 4.27 1.34 -43.19
C VAL A 37 3.28 0.18 -43.33
N LYS A 38 3.09 -0.35 -44.55
CA LYS A 38 2.21 -1.52 -44.78
C LYS A 38 2.75 -2.79 -44.12
N ILE A 39 4.07 -2.98 -44.11
CA ILE A 39 4.70 -4.14 -43.46
C ILE A 39 4.56 -4.05 -41.93
N GLN A 40 4.76 -2.87 -41.32
CA GLN A 40 4.57 -2.68 -39.87
C GLN A 40 3.12 -2.94 -39.43
N LYS A 41 2.11 -2.43 -40.16
CA LYS A 41 0.69 -2.68 -39.87
C LYS A 41 0.33 -4.18 -39.98
N PHE A 42 0.93 -4.88 -40.94
CA PHE A 42 0.74 -6.32 -41.12
C PHE A 42 1.39 -7.14 -39.99
N VAL A 43 2.61 -6.78 -39.57
CA VAL A 43 3.30 -7.42 -38.43
C VAL A 43 2.52 -7.24 -37.13
N LYS A 44 2.01 -6.04 -36.84
CA LYS A 44 1.14 -5.78 -35.67
C LYS A 44 -0.12 -6.67 -35.69
N SER A 45 -0.73 -6.88 -36.85
CA SER A 45 -1.93 -7.73 -36.99
C SER A 45 -1.64 -9.22 -36.80
N VAL A 46 -0.50 -9.71 -37.29
CA VAL A 46 -0.06 -11.10 -37.12
C VAL A 46 0.33 -11.39 -35.66
N HIS A 47 0.91 -10.41 -34.96
CA HIS A 47 1.24 -10.54 -33.54
C HIS A 47 0.02 -10.52 -32.62
N ARG A 48 -1.00 -9.72 -32.91
CA ARG A 48 -2.28 -9.77 -32.20
C ARG A 48 -2.88 -11.18 -32.24
N LEU A 49 -2.88 -11.78 -33.43
CA LEU A 49 -3.34 -13.15 -33.63
C LEU A 49 -2.48 -14.19 -32.88
N SER A 50 -1.17 -13.97 -32.76
CA SER A 50 -0.25 -14.83 -32.01
C SER A 50 -0.49 -14.75 -30.50
N HIS A 51 -0.77 -13.55 -29.98
CA HIS A 51 -1.11 -13.33 -28.58
C HIS A 51 -2.44 -14.01 -28.23
N ASP A 52 -3.46 -13.85 -29.07
CA ASP A 52 -4.76 -14.52 -28.90
C ASP A 52 -4.63 -16.06 -28.91
N ILE A 53 -3.75 -16.61 -29.75
CA ILE A 53 -3.47 -18.06 -29.81
C ILE A 53 -2.66 -18.53 -28.59
N HIS A 54 -1.76 -17.70 -28.04
CA HIS A 54 -1.02 -18.03 -26.82
C HIS A 54 -1.95 -18.09 -25.60
N MET A 55 -2.84 -17.10 -25.46
CA MET A 55 -3.89 -17.06 -24.43
C MET A 55 -4.86 -18.25 -24.56
N ALA A 56 -5.23 -18.63 -25.80
CA ALA A 56 -6.06 -19.80 -26.05
C ALA A 56 -5.37 -21.14 -25.76
N ASN A 57 -4.03 -21.21 -25.81
CA ASN A 57 -3.27 -22.42 -25.51
C ASN A 57 -2.99 -22.60 -24.01
N LEU A 58 -2.80 -21.50 -23.26
CA LEU A 58 -2.81 -21.52 -21.79
C LEU A 58 -4.14 -22.08 -21.24
N TRP A 59 -5.24 -21.79 -21.93
CA TRP A 59 -6.59 -22.28 -21.64
C TRP A 59 -6.78 -23.80 -21.76
N ARG A 60 -5.91 -24.52 -22.50
CA ARG A 60 -6.14 -25.93 -22.84
C ARG A 60 -5.50 -26.95 -21.88
N ASN A 61 -4.65 -26.50 -20.95
CA ASN A 61 -3.86 -27.39 -20.08
C ASN A 61 -4.30 -27.44 -18.61
N SER A 62 -5.39 -26.78 -18.20
CA SER A 62 -5.88 -26.85 -16.81
C SER A 62 -6.97 -27.92 -16.60
N ASN A 63 -6.60 -29.19 -16.69
CA ASN A 63 -7.43 -30.33 -16.24
C ASN A 63 -7.17 -30.68 -14.75
N GLY A 64 -7.12 -29.66 -13.88
CA GLY A 64 -7.19 -29.79 -12.43
C GLY A 64 -8.58 -29.39 -11.93
N LYS A 65 -9.15 -30.14 -11.00
CA LYS A 65 -10.51 -29.94 -10.44
C LYS A 65 -10.80 -28.45 -10.18
N ARG A 66 -11.81 -27.92 -10.87
CA ARG A 66 -12.26 -26.52 -10.84
C ARG A 66 -12.72 -26.13 -9.43
N LYS A 67 -11.86 -25.53 -8.61
CA LYS A 67 -12.29 -24.85 -7.37
C LYS A 67 -13.11 -23.62 -7.75
N HIS A 68 -14.25 -23.42 -7.09
CA HIS A 68 -15.06 -22.22 -7.25
C HIS A 68 -14.35 -21.04 -6.55
N CYS A 69 -14.43 -19.86 -7.16
CA CYS A 69 -13.91 -18.61 -6.63
C CYS A 69 -14.94 -18.08 -5.63
N GLU A 70 -14.79 -18.45 -4.35
CA GLU A 70 -15.75 -18.15 -3.28
C GLU A 70 -15.18 -17.09 -2.32
N ILE A 71 -16.08 -16.27 -1.76
CA ILE A 71 -15.74 -15.34 -0.69
C ILE A 71 -15.47 -16.18 0.57
N PRO A 72 -14.27 -16.12 1.17
CA PRO A 72 -13.92 -16.97 2.29
C PRO A 72 -14.67 -16.55 3.56
N TYR A 73 -14.89 -17.49 4.47
CA TYR A 73 -15.53 -17.29 5.76
C TYR A 73 -14.99 -18.30 6.77
N LEU A 74 -15.09 -17.98 8.07
CA LEU A 74 -14.79 -18.94 9.12
C LEU A 74 -15.80 -20.09 9.06
N GLU A 75 -15.33 -21.33 8.90
CA GLU A 75 -16.20 -22.52 8.83
C GLU A 75 -17.15 -22.62 10.03
N LYS A 76 -16.70 -22.12 11.19
CA LYS A 76 -17.41 -22.18 12.47
C LYS A 76 -17.62 -20.77 13.02
N MET A 77 -18.32 -19.95 12.24
CA MET A 77 -18.68 -18.59 12.64
C MET A 77 -19.73 -18.59 13.76
N ILE A 78 -19.59 -17.67 14.71
CA ILE A 78 -20.61 -17.43 15.72
C ILE A 78 -21.73 -16.62 15.06
N LEU A 79 -22.88 -17.26 14.89
CA LEU A 79 -24.06 -16.66 14.27
C LEU A 79 -25.07 -16.18 15.33
N PRO A 80 -25.95 -15.22 15.00
CA PRO A 80 -27.06 -14.84 15.87
C PRO A 80 -27.96 -16.03 16.21
N THR A 81 -28.31 -16.21 17.49
CA THR A 81 -29.29 -17.21 17.94
C THR A 81 -30.69 -16.77 17.48
N MET A 82 -31.18 -17.39 16.42
CA MET A 82 -32.48 -17.14 15.76
C MET A 82 -32.58 -15.86 14.90
N SER A 83 -32.11 -15.97 13.65
CA SER A 83 -32.99 -15.68 12.50
C SER A 83 -32.58 -16.52 11.29
N ASN A 84 -33.45 -17.45 10.90
CA ASN A 84 -33.43 -18.09 9.56
C ASN A 84 -33.71 -17.10 8.41
N ALA A 85 -33.75 -15.79 8.69
CA ALA A 85 -33.64 -14.75 7.69
C ALA A 85 -32.17 -14.36 7.62
N ARG A 86 -31.54 -14.52 6.44
CA ARG A 86 -30.47 -13.61 6.04
C ARG A 86 -31.01 -12.21 6.32
N GLN A 87 -30.50 -11.51 7.32
CA GLN A 87 -30.90 -10.11 7.52
C GLN A 87 -30.65 -9.39 6.20
N ASP A 88 -31.68 -8.71 5.71
CA ASP A 88 -31.63 -7.96 4.46
C ASP A 88 -30.67 -6.78 4.65
N VAL A 89 -29.39 -7.01 4.34
CA VAL A 89 -28.32 -6.02 4.41
C VAL A 89 -28.14 -5.37 3.05
N THR A 90 -28.02 -4.05 3.03
CA THR A 90 -27.90 -3.30 1.77
C THR A 90 -26.55 -3.54 1.08
N CYS A 91 -25.49 -3.72 1.85
CA CYS A 91 -24.17 -4.04 1.30
C CYS A 91 -23.94 -5.55 1.25
N HIS A 92 -23.71 -6.06 0.05
CA HIS A 92 -23.12 -7.37 -0.19
C HIS A 92 -21.77 -7.19 -0.85
N ARG A 93 -20.75 -7.98 -0.50
CA ARG A 93 -19.43 -7.86 -1.12
C ARG A 93 -19.49 -8.14 -2.62
N VAL A 94 -18.81 -7.33 -3.43
CA VAL A 94 -18.59 -7.57 -4.87
C VAL A 94 -18.09 -9.01 -5.09
N LYS A 95 -18.69 -9.75 -6.03
CA LYS A 95 -18.29 -11.13 -6.30
C LYS A 95 -16.93 -11.19 -6.98
N PRO A 96 -16.06 -12.11 -6.57
CA PRO A 96 -14.74 -12.20 -7.16
C PRO A 96 -14.79 -12.72 -8.59
N HIS A 97 -13.99 -12.12 -9.46
CA HIS A 97 -13.87 -12.57 -10.85
C HIS A 97 -13.08 -13.89 -10.89
N ARG A 98 -13.54 -14.84 -11.69
CA ARG A 98 -12.93 -16.18 -11.73
C ARG A 98 -11.46 -16.17 -12.14
N GLU A 99 -11.12 -15.32 -13.12
CA GLU A 99 -9.75 -15.18 -13.61
C GLU A 99 -8.83 -14.59 -12.55
N SER A 100 -9.33 -13.65 -11.75
CA SER A 100 -8.61 -13.07 -10.63
C SER A 100 -8.21 -14.12 -9.58
N CYS A 101 -9.12 -15.04 -9.24
CA CYS A 101 -8.78 -16.15 -8.33
C CYS A 101 -7.69 -17.06 -8.88
N GLN A 102 -7.64 -17.29 -10.20
CA GLN A 102 -6.58 -18.08 -10.82
C GLN A 102 -5.24 -17.35 -10.74
N ILE A 103 -5.22 -16.05 -11.03
CA ILE A 103 -4.02 -15.22 -10.86
C ILE A 103 -3.54 -15.25 -9.41
N ALA A 104 -4.44 -15.15 -8.43
CA ALA A 104 -4.09 -15.27 -7.02
C ALA A 104 -3.46 -16.64 -6.70
N ASP A 105 -4.08 -17.74 -7.12
CA ASP A 105 -3.53 -19.08 -6.90
C ASP A 105 -2.15 -19.24 -7.54
N ASP A 106 -1.98 -18.77 -8.78
CA ASP A 106 -0.72 -18.83 -9.51
C ASP A 106 0.37 -18.00 -8.82
N LEU A 107 0.06 -16.79 -8.35
CA LEU A 107 1.03 -15.92 -7.68
C LEU A 107 1.39 -16.45 -6.29
N PHE A 108 0.40 -16.61 -5.41
CA PHE A 108 0.65 -16.83 -3.99
C PHE A 108 1.13 -18.24 -3.66
N LYS A 109 0.87 -19.23 -4.52
CA LYS A 109 1.31 -20.63 -4.36
C LYS A 109 2.45 -21.03 -5.29
N SER A 110 3.03 -20.06 -6.02
CA SER A 110 4.09 -20.32 -7.02
C SER A 110 5.37 -20.92 -6.46
N LYS A 111 5.77 -20.54 -5.23
CA LYS A 111 7.00 -21.02 -4.60
C LYS A 111 6.73 -21.52 -3.17
N PRO A 112 7.70 -22.21 -2.54
CA PRO A 112 7.66 -22.49 -1.10
C PRO A 112 7.64 -21.20 -0.26
N ILE A 113 7.20 -21.34 0.99
CA ILE A 113 7.27 -20.27 2.00
C ILE A 113 8.75 -19.96 2.26
N GLY A 114 9.11 -18.67 2.36
CA GLY A 114 10.48 -18.25 2.64
C GLY A 114 10.94 -18.74 4.03
N THR A 115 12.22 -19.09 4.15
CA THR A 115 12.82 -19.54 5.42
C THR A 115 14.05 -18.71 5.75
N CYS A 116 14.44 -18.71 7.03
CA CYS A 116 15.70 -18.13 7.47
C CYS A 116 16.88 -19.10 7.44
N ASP A 117 16.79 -20.23 6.73
CA ASP A 117 17.85 -21.26 6.70
C ASP A 117 19.15 -20.78 6.03
N HIS A 118 19.06 -19.69 5.24
CA HIS A 118 20.23 -19.03 4.68
C HIS A 118 21.07 -18.31 5.75
N GLN A 119 20.52 -18.15 6.97
CA GLN A 119 21.22 -17.68 8.13
C GLN A 119 21.38 -18.81 9.16
N LYS A 120 22.57 -18.94 9.73
CA LYS A 120 22.80 -19.83 10.88
C LYS A 120 22.13 -19.25 12.14
N ASN A 121 21.87 -20.07 13.16
CA ASN A 121 21.45 -19.56 14.47
C ASN A 121 22.60 -19.71 15.46
N TYR A 122 23.16 -18.59 15.92
CA TYR A 122 24.18 -18.56 16.96
C TYR A 122 23.53 -18.27 18.32
N GLU A 123 23.69 -19.20 19.27
CA GLU A 123 23.27 -19.05 20.67
C GLU A 123 24.52 -18.93 21.55
N PHE A 124 24.88 -17.71 21.97
CA PHE A 124 25.98 -17.44 22.91
C PHE A 124 25.48 -17.39 24.34
N CYS A 125 24.36 -16.73 24.57
CA CYS A 125 23.68 -16.71 25.86
C CYS A 125 22.24 -17.19 25.72
N LYS A 126 21.71 -17.77 26.78
CA LYS A 126 20.34 -18.26 26.86
C LYS A 126 19.73 -17.91 28.21
N ILE A 127 18.50 -17.42 28.17
CA ILE A 127 17.65 -17.25 29.35
C ILE A 127 16.80 -18.51 29.48
N LYS A 128 17.06 -19.37 30.48
CA LYS A 128 16.39 -20.69 30.60
C LYS A 128 15.05 -20.65 31.34
N SER A 129 14.89 -19.71 32.27
CA SER A 129 13.63 -19.51 32.98
C SER A 129 13.54 -18.09 33.47
N TYR A 130 12.41 -17.46 33.17
CA TYR A 130 11.90 -16.32 33.90
C TYR A 130 11.00 -16.89 35.00
N ASP A 131 11.50 -16.99 36.24
CA ASP A 131 10.61 -17.32 37.38
C ASP A 131 9.77 -16.09 37.67
N PRO A 132 8.46 -16.12 37.38
CA PRO A 132 7.62 -14.96 37.59
C PRO A 132 7.19 -14.76 39.03
N ASP A 133 7.36 -15.78 39.87
CA ASP A 133 7.04 -15.77 41.30
C ASP A 133 8.27 -15.33 42.14
N ASP A 134 9.46 -15.28 41.54
CA ASP A 134 10.66 -14.72 42.15
C ASP A 134 10.58 -13.18 42.18
N MET A 135 10.18 -12.63 43.33
CA MET A 135 10.22 -11.18 43.59
C MET A 135 11.63 -10.58 43.45
N ALA A 136 12.70 -11.39 43.47
CA ALA A 136 14.08 -10.94 43.22
C ALA A 136 14.40 -10.73 41.73
N ARG A 137 13.47 -11.08 40.81
CA ARG A 137 13.53 -10.82 39.36
C ARG A 137 14.75 -11.44 38.68
N LYS A 138 15.27 -12.56 39.18
CA LYS A 138 16.52 -13.12 38.64
C LYS A 138 16.21 -14.12 37.54
N SER A 139 16.41 -13.73 36.28
CA SER A 139 16.42 -14.69 35.19
C SER A 139 17.52 -15.72 35.43
N TYR A 140 17.37 -16.95 34.93
CA TYR A 140 18.48 -17.89 34.91
C TYR A 140 19.20 -17.79 33.55
N ILE A 141 20.38 -17.18 33.55
CA ILE A 141 21.15 -16.90 32.33
C ILE A 141 22.38 -17.79 32.29
N THR A 142 22.59 -18.43 31.14
CA THR A 142 23.82 -19.18 30.85
C THR A 142 24.43 -18.69 29.56
N CYS A 143 25.71 -18.35 29.60
CA CYS A 143 26.50 -17.96 28.45
C CYS A 143 27.63 -18.96 28.20
N SER A 144 28.02 -19.13 26.94
CA SER A 144 29.22 -19.84 26.52
C SER A 144 29.85 -19.13 25.34
N ILE A 145 30.93 -18.38 25.61
CA ILE A 145 31.64 -17.58 24.61
C ILE A 145 32.87 -18.29 24.01
N ASN A 146 33.04 -19.60 24.25
CA ASN A 146 34.21 -20.36 23.82
C ASN A 146 34.45 -20.37 22.30
N GLN A 147 33.40 -20.14 21.51
CA GLN A 147 33.46 -20.06 20.05
C GLN A 147 33.84 -18.66 19.54
N CYS A 148 34.02 -17.69 20.43
CA CYS A 148 34.34 -16.31 20.10
C CYS A 148 35.83 -16.01 20.31
N VAL A 149 36.42 -15.22 19.41
CA VAL A 149 37.62 -14.45 19.68
C VAL A 149 37.27 -13.41 20.73
N LEU A 150 37.98 -13.43 21.86
CA LEU A 150 37.79 -12.44 22.91
C LEU A 150 38.36 -11.08 22.50
N PRO A 151 37.75 -9.96 22.93
CA PRO A 151 36.55 -9.91 23.78
C PRO A 151 35.24 -10.14 23.02
N VAL A 152 34.22 -10.65 23.72
CA VAL A 152 32.82 -10.59 23.28
C VAL A 152 32.21 -9.28 23.73
N TYR A 153 31.34 -8.68 22.93
CA TYR A 153 30.76 -7.37 23.25
C TYR A 153 29.26 -7.50 23.54
N LEU A 154 28.83 -6.84 24.61
CA LEU A 154 27.42 -6.65 24.93
C LEU A 154 26.98 -5.28 24.38
N GLY A 155 25.96 -5.28 23.52
CA GLY A 155 25.41 -4.08 22.88
C GLY A 155 24.10 -3.62 23.51
N GLN A 156 24.00 -2.31 23.80
CA GLN A 156 22.78 -1.67 24.32
C GLN A 156 22.55 -0.33 23.64
N ILE A 157 21.30 0.13 23.60
CA ILE A 157 21.00 1.51 23.19
C ILE A 157 21.09 2.42 24.41
N ASN A 158 21.89 3.48 24.30
CA ASN A 158 21.96 4.53 25.30
C ASN A 158 20.64 5.29 25.35
N LYS A 159 20.02 5.39 26.52
CA LYS A 159 18.72 6.03 26.69
C LYS A 159 18.72 7.53 26.41
N ASN A 160 19.85 8.21 26.63
CA ASN A 160 19.93 9.65 26.48
C ASN A 160 20.30 10.07 25.05
N THR A 161 21.01 9.21 24.31
CA THR A 161 21.53 9.56 22.97
C THR A 161 20.91 8.74 21.85
N GLY A 162 20.28 7.61 22.15
CA GLY A 162 19.76 6.68 21.14
C GLY A 162 20.85 5.90 20.39
N GLU A 163 22.12 6.04 20.79
CA GLU A 163 23.26 5.38 20.15
C GLU A 163 23.51 3.99 20.73
N LYS A 164 24.01 3.08 19.90
CA LYS A 164 24.41 1.74 20.34
C LYS A 164 25.79 1.81 21.00
N ILE A 165 25.87 1.33 22.24
CA ILE A 165 27.10 1.21 23.03
C ILE A 165 27.47 -0.27 23.15
N TRP A 166 28.74 -0.57 22.87
CA TRP A 166 29.31 -1.91 22.99
C TRP A 166 30.28 -1.97 24.18
N THR A 167 30.05 -2.91 25.10
CA THR A 167 30.91 -3.14 26.27
C THR A 167 31.62 -4.48 26.14
N PRO A 168 32.97 -4.54 26.21
CA PRO A 168 33.73 -5.78 26.01
C PRO A 168 33.81 -6.65 27.27
N PHE A 169 33.83 -7.98 27.09
CA PHE A 169 33.92 -9.00 28.13
C PHE A 169 34.87 -10.13 27.72
N ASN A 170 35.68 -10.60 28.68
CA ASN A 170 36.68 -11.64 28.47
C ASN A 170 36.32 -12.98 29.17
N SER A 171 35.20 -13.04 29.90
CA SER A 171 34.77 -14.25 30.61
C SER A 171 33.26 -14.38 30.61
N ASP A 172 32.77 -15.63 30.62
CA ASP A 172 31.33 -15.92 30.74
C ASP A 172 30.75 -15.33 32.04
N ALA A 173 31.50 -15.39 33.14
CA ALA A 173 31.05 -14.93 34.45
C ALA A 173 30.80 -13.41 34.48
N ASP A 174 31.71 -12.62 33.91
CA ASP A 174 31.58 -11.16 33.88
C ASP A 174 30.45 -10.71 32.94
N LEU A 175 30.29 -11.40 31.81
CA LEU A 175 29.20 -11.17 30.87
C LEU A 175 27.85 -11.44 31.55
N VAL A 176 27.70 -12.62 32.18
CA VAL A 176 26.47 -13.00 32.91
C VAL A 176 26.16 -12.01 34.04
N ASN A 177 27.17 -11.60 34.82
CA ASN A 177 26.97 -10.62 35.89
C ASN A 177 26.50 -9.26 35.34
N SER A 178 27.04 -8.80 34.22
CA SER A 178 26.59 -7.55 33.59
C SER A 178 25.17 -7.65 33.05
N ILE A 179 24.78 -8.80 32.47
CA ILE A 179 23.40 -9.01 32.05
C ILE A 179 22.44 -8.93 33.24
N TYR A 180 22.80 -9.52 34.40
CA TYR A 180 21.99 -9.39 35.62
C TYR A 180 21.84 -7.94 36.11
N GLU A 181 22.85 -7.09 35.90
CA GLU A 181 22.73 -5.67 36.26
C GLU A 181 21.84 -4.91 35.27
N ILE A 182 21.89 -5.25 33.98
CA ILE A 182 20.99 -4.67 32.96
C ILE A 182 19.54 -5.05 33.25
N GLU A 183 19.28 -6.31 33.63
CA GLU A 183 17.95 -6.77 34.03
C GLU A 183 17.38 -6.00 35.23
N LYS A 184 18.24 -5.45 36.11
CA LYS A 184 17.82 -4.64 37.27
C LYS A 184 17.71 -3.15 36.95
N GLN A 185 18.11 -2.72 35.77
CA GLN A 185 18.02 -1.34 35.33
C GLN A 185 16.82 -1.15 34.41
N ASP A 186 16.38 0.09 34.30
CA ASP A 186 15.39 0.45 33.29
C ASP A 186 16.03 0.25 31.91
N ASN A 187 15.51 -0.68 31.11
CA ASN A 187 16.05 -1.11 29.82
C ASN A 187 14.96 -1.14 28.74
N PHE A 188 15.34 -1.21 27.45
CA PHE A 188 14.39 -1.25 26.33
C PHE A 188 13.79 -2.64 26.06
N GLY A 189 14.12 -3.63 26.90
CA GLY A 189 13.60 -4.98 26.77
C GLY A 189 14.40 -5.88 25.82
N PHE A 190 15.64 -5.52 25.51
CA PHE A 190 16.57 -6.37 24.77
C PHE A 190 18.03 -5.93 24.96
N PHE A 191 18.95 -6.79 24.55
CA PHE A 191 20.36 -6.45 24.32
C PHE A 191 20.97 -7.34 23.22
N TYR A 192 22.11 -6.91 22.69
CA TYR A 192 22.87 -7.66 21.70
C TYR A 192 24.09 -8.32 22.30
N ILE A 193 24.52 -9.43 21.70
CA ILE A 193 25.84 -10.02 21.91
C ILE A 193 26.54 -10.05 20.55
N LYS A 194 27.67 -9.35 20.43
CA LYS A 194 28.57 -9.36 19.27
C LYS A 194 29.75 -10.28 19.57
N CYS A 195 29.90 -11.30 18.74
CA CYS A 195 30.95 -12.30 18.82
C CYS A 195 31.78 -12.27 17.53
N VAL A 196 33.09 -12.06 17.64
CA VAL A 196 34.02 -12.23 16.52
C VAL A 196 34.37 -13.71 16.43
N LEU A 197 34.27 -14.31 15.25
CA LEU A 197 34.54 -15.75 15.10
C LEU A 197 36.02 -15.99 14.73
N SER A 198 36.67 -16.96 15.40
CA SER A 198 38.03 -17.39 15.03
C SER A 198 37.99 -18.44 13.93
N ASN A 199 38.93 -18.34 13.00
CA ASN A 199 39.03 -19.23 11.87
C ASN A 199 40.13 -20.27 12.14
N GLU A 200 39.88 -21.31 12.94
CA GLU A 200 40.93 -22.32 13.21
C GLU A 200 41.29 -23.17 11.97
N ASN A 201 40.46 -23.17 10.90
CA ASN A 201 40.73 -23.93 9.67
C ASN A 201 40.44 -23.20 8.34
N GLY A 202 40.20 -21.88 8.34
CA GLY A 202 40.07 -21.09 7.11
C GLY A 202 38.67 -21.04 6.47
N ASP A 203 37.74 -21.94 6.82
CA ASP A 203 36.36 -21.92 6.35
C ASP A 203 35.41 -21.28 7.40
N LEU A 204 35.43 -19.96 7.52
CA LEU A 204 34.38 -19.23 8.25
C LEU A 204 33.10 -19.29 7.41
N ASP A 205 32.04 -19.87 7.97
CA ASP A 205 30.70 -19.77 7.40
C ASP A 205 30.22 -18.31 7.51
N MET A 206 30.42 -17.56 6.42
CA MET A 206 30.10 -16.13 6.32
C MET A 206 28.60 -15.84 6.19
N SER A 207 27.72 -16.86 6.21
CA SER A 207 26.28 -16.70 5.97
C SER A 207 25.59 -15.67 6.88
N ASN A 208 26.14 -15.41 8.08
CA ASN A 208 25.63 -14.43 9.05
C ASN A 208 26.61 -13.32 9.43
N ALA A 209 27.81 -13.37 8.87
CA ALA A 209 28.90 -12.58 9.39
C ALA A 209 28.88 -11.18 8.79
N PHE A 210 28.85 -10.16 9.65
CA PHE A 210 29.09 -8.78 9.26
C PHE A 210 30.57 -8.50 9.18
N PHE A 211 30.95 -7.71 8.18
CA PHE A 211 32.29 -7.17 8.09
C PHE A 211 32.34 -5.80 8.76
N ASP A 212 33.07 -5.71 9.87
CA ASP A 212 33.43 -4.44 10.49
C ASP A 212 34.54 -3.80 9.63
N GLN A 213 34.23 -2.73 8.91
CA GLN A 213 35.21 -2.09 8.02
C GLN A 213 36.34 -1.40 8.79
N ASP A 214 36.04 -0.89 9.98
CA ASP A 214 37.01 -0.16 10.80
C ASP A 214 37.98 -1.13 11.47
N GLU A 215 37.48 -2.27 11.96
CA GLU A 215 38.29 -3.28 12.63
C GLU A 215 38.82 -4.39 11.70
N GLY A 216 38.29 -4.49 10.48
CA GLY A 216 38.69 -5.50 9.49
C GLY A 216 38.32 -6.93 9.88
N VAL A 217 37.29 -7.13 10.70
CA VAL A 217 36.91 -8.43 11.27
C VAL A 217 35.48 -8.82 10.92
N PHE A 218 35.24 -10.13 10.92
CA PHE A 218 33.90 -10.70 10.78
C PHE A 218 33.29 -10.98 12.15
N PHE A 219 32.06 -10.51 12.36
CA PHE A 219 31.33 -10.75 13.60
C PHE A 219 29.91 -11.23 13.34
N VAL A 220 29.33 -11.91 14.33
CA VAL A 220 27.93 -12.34 14.35
C VAL A 220 27.23 -11.76 15.56
N LEU A 221 25.92 -11.55 15.42
CA LEU A 221 25.07 -10.97 16.45
C LEU A 221 24.05 -11.98 16.96
N GLN A 222 23.82 -11.97 18.26
CA GLN A 222 22.65 -12.58 18.89
C GLN A 222 21.83 -11.49 19.58
N LEU A 223 20.52 -11.50 19.35
CA LEU A 223 19.55 -10.65 20.04
C LEU A 223 18.92 -11.45 21.19
N ILE A 224 18.94 -10.89 22.40
CA ILE A 224 18.31 -11.46 23.59
C ILE A 224 17.18 -10.54 24.04
N LEU A 225 16.01 -11.13 24.29
CA LEU A 225 14.82 -10.42 24.75
C LEU A 225 14.77 -10.39 26.28
N LEU A 226 14.36 -9.26 26.83
CA LEU A 226 14.13 -9.05 28.25
C LEU A 226 12.73 -8.47 28.47
N PRO A 227 11.99 -8.86 29.52
CA PRO A 227 10.79 -8.13 29.90
C PRO A 227 11.18 -6.70 30.34
N PRO A 228 10.44 -5.65 29.97
CA PRO A 228 10.73 -4.31 30.44
C PRO A 228 10.51 -4.19 31.94
N MET A 229 11.39 -3.42 32.57
CA MET A 229 11.47 -3.20 33.99
C MET A 229 10.66 -1.96 34.42
N TYR A 230 9.73 -2.13 35.36
CA TYR A 230 9.02 -1.00 35.96
C TYR A 230 9.54 -0.71 37.38
N LEU A 231 10.10 0.48 37.60
CA LEU A 231 10.74 0.88 38.86
C LEU A 231 9.83 1.69 39.82
N ASN A 232 8.64 2.13 39.41
CA ASN A 232 7.79 2.95 40.28
C ASN A 232 6.77 2.13 41.09
N HIS A 233 7.17 1.72 42.30
CA HIS A 233 6.30 1.19 43.36
C HIS A 233 5.41 2.26 44.03
N THR A 234 5.55 3.54 43.64
CA THR A 234 4.87 4.69 44.27
C THR A 234 3.56 5.11 43.60
N GLU A 235 3.24 4.61 42.41
CA GLU A 235 1.89 4.77 41.87
C GLU A 235 0.95 3.87 42.66
N GLN A 236 0.18 4.49 43.57
CA GLN A 236 -0.87 3.85 44.36
C GLN A 236 -1.59 2.80 43.51
N LYS A 237 -1.71 1.58 44.06
CA LYS A 237 -2.67 0.58 43.60
C LYS A 237 -4.06 1.23 43.65
N LYS A 238 -4.45 1.98 42.61
CA LYS A 238 -5.87 2.19 42.33
C LYS A 238 -6.41 0.78 42.17
N THR A 239 -7.32 0.40 43.07
CA THR A 239 -8.07 -0.84 42.95
C THR A 239 -8.52 -0.94 41.51
N ALA A 240 -8.01 -1.94 40.79
CA ALA A 240 -8.45 -2.21 39.43
C ALA A 240 -9.93 -2.55 39.54
N GLU A 241 -10.80 -1.55 39.40
CA GLU A 241 -12.10 -1.75 38.79
C GLU A 241 -11.87 -2.61 37.54
N GLU A 242 -12.76 -3.55 37.24
CA GLU A 242 -12.57 -4.53 36.17
C GLU A 242 -12.22 -3.84 34.83
N GLN A 243 -10.93 -3.74 34.52
CA GLN A 243 -10.41 -3.05 33.34
C GLN A 243 -10.11 -4.09 32.27
N ILE A 244 -10.54 -3.81 31.03
CA ILE A 244 -10.23 -4.64 29.87
C ILE A 244 -8.92 -4.14 29.25
N ASN A 245 -7.91 -5.01 29.19
CA ASN A 245 -6.72 -4.76 28.41
C ASN A 245 -7.05 -4.74 26.92
N VAL A 246 -6.35 -3.91 26.16
CA VAL A 246 -6.51 -3.85 24.71
C VAL A 246 -5.21 -4.31 24.06
N ASN A 247 -5.32 -5.27 23.14
CA ASN A 247 -4.21 -5.73 22.32
C ASN A 247 -4.59 -5.63 20.85
N ILE A 248 -3.84 -4.88 20.05
CA ILE A 248 -4.08 -4.74 18.61
C ILE A 248 -2.88 -5.33 17.88
N ILE A 249 -3.15 -6.35 17.08
CA ILE A 249 -2.23 -6.90 16.08
C ILE A 249 -2.65 -6.33 14.73
N PHE A 250 -1.85 -5.42 14.22
CA PHE A 250 -2.03 -4.72 12.97
C PHE A 250 -1.08 -5.33 11.94
N ILE A 251 -1.63 -5.95 10.89
CA ILE A 251 -0.85 -6.55 9.81
C ILE A 251 -1.06 -5.66 8.59
N ASP A 252 -0.08 -4.81 8.28
CA ASP A 252 -0.21 -3.84 7.20
C ASP A 252 -0.40 -4.55 5.84
N SER A 253 -1.28 -4.02 4.99
CA SER A 253 -1.42 -4.44 3.58
C SER A 253 -2.01 -5.85 3.38
N VAL A 254 -2.97 -6.23 4.22
CA VAL A 254 -3.63 -7.54 4.19
C VAL A 254 -5.14 -7.43 4.01
N SER A 255 -5.58 -7.76 2.79
CA SER A 255 -7.00 -7.90 2.51
C SER A 255 -7.57 -9.08 3.28
N ARG A 256 -8.88 -9.07 3.53
CA ARG A 256 -9.56 -10.22 4.14
C ARG A 256 -9.32 -11.50 3.33
N HIS A 257 -9.41 -11.44 2.01
CA HIS A 257 -9.17 -12.61 1.16
C HIS A 257 -7.71 -13.08 1.21
N HIS A 258 -6.77 -12.14 1.28
CA HIS A 258 -5.36 -12.43 1.41
C HIS A 258 -5.05 -13.12 2.75
N PHE A 259 -5.63 -12.65 3.86
CA PHE A 259 -5.53 -13.29 5.16
C PHE A 259 -5.94 -14.77 5.10
N TYR A 260 -7.13 -15.07 4.56
CA TYR A 260 -7.60 -16.45 4.42
C TYR A 260 -6.75 -17.32 3.50
N ARG A 261 -6.16 -16.71 2.47
CA ARG A 261 -5.35 -17.40 1.47
C ARG A 261 -3.96 -17.74 1.98
N SER A 262 -3.38 -16.87 2.82
CA SER A 262 -1.97 -16.94 3.19
C SER A 262 -1.72 -17.29 4.66
N LEU A 263 -2.75 -17.30 5.52
CA LEU A 263 -2.65 -17.64 6.95
C LEU A 263 -3.57 -18.82 7.36
N PRO A 264 -3.48 -19.99 6.70
CA PRO A 264 -4.40 -21.10 6.93
C PRO A 264 -4.38 -21.66 8.37
N LYS A 265 -3.22 -21.71 9.04
CA LYS A 265 -3.14 -22.21 10.42
C LYS A 265 -3.85 -21.26 11.39
N THR A 266 -3.66 -19.96 11.20
CA THR A 266 -4.35 -18.93 11.98
C THR A 266 -5.88 -19.02 11.80
N VAL A 267 -6.35 -19.22 10.56
CA VAL A 267 -7.79 -19.40 10.26
C VAL A 267 -8.33 -20.69 10.91
N GLU A 268 -7.57 -21.78 10.89
CA GLU A 268 -7.93 -23.02 11.56
C GLU A 268 -8.05 -22.82 13.08
N LEU A 269 -7.09 -22.14 13.71
CA LEU A 269 -7.15 -21.76 15.11
C LEU A 269 -8.42 -20.96 15.43
N PHE A 270 -8.75 -19.94 14.64
CA PHE A 270 -9.98 -19.14 14.84
C PHE A 270 -11.24 -20.00 14.79
N SER A 271 -11.32 -20.91 13.81
CA SER A 271 -12.44 -21.85 13.70
C SER A 271 -12.52 -22.80 14.88
N ASN A 272 -11.37 -23.24 15.42
CA ASN A 272 -11.30 -24.11 16.58
C ASN A 272 -11.69 -23.41 17.89
N ILE A 273 -11.30 -22.14 18.07
CA ILE A 273 -11.70 -21.33 19.24
C ILE A 273 -13.22 -21.28 19.37
N ASN A 274 -13.94 -21.07 18.26
CA ASN A 274 -15.40 -20.96 18.26
C ASN A 274 -16.16 -22.25 18.56
N THR A 275 -15.49 -23.42 18.59
CA THR A 275 -16.19 -24.70 18.85
C THR A 275 -16.32 -25.08 20.30
N ASN A 276 -15.22 -24.98 21.03
CA ASN A 276 -15.01 -25.74 22.26
C ASN A 276 -14.33 -24.89 23.33
N THR A 277 -14.41 -23.56 23.20
CA THR A 277 -13.81 -22.64 24.16
C THR A 277 -14.82 -21.61 24.61
N LYS A 278 -14.54 -21.00 25.76
CA LYS A 278 -15.33 -19.89 26.31
C LYS A 278 -14.94 -18.55 25.66
N THR A 279 -13.90 -18.56 24.82
CA THR A 279 -13.44 -17.42 24.03
C THR A 279 -14.16 -17.43 22.67
N LYS A 280 -14.47 -16.25 22.16
CA LYS A 280 -15.17 -16.05 20.89
C LYS A 280 -14.26 -15.33 19.91
N VAL A 281 -14.23 -15.77 18.66
CA VAL A 281 -13.64 -15.04 17.53
C VAL A 281 -14.75 -14.55 16.62
N LEU A 282 -14.80 -13.23 16.43
CA LEU A 282 -15.75 -12.56 15.55
C LEU A 282 -15.02 -12.09 14.28
N ASP A 283 -15.56 -12.42 13.11
CA ASP A 283 -15.02 -12.06 11.79
C ASP A 283 -15.91 -11.01 11.13
N PHE A 284 -15.38 -9.79 11.00
CA PHE A 284 -16.09 -8.66 10.41
C PHE A 284 -15.92 -8.71 8.88
N GLN A 285 -16.96 -9.15 8.20
CA GLN A 285 -16.90 -9.56 6.80
C GLN A 285 -16.88 -8.38 5.82
N LEU A 286 -17.35 -7.20 6.21
CA LEU A 286 -17.55 -6.03 5.34
C LEU A 286 -16.85 -4.80 5.93
N THR A 287 -15.55 -4.91 6.20
CA THR A 287 -14.71 -3.78 6.61
C THR A 287 -14.22 -3.04 5.37
N GLN A 288 -14.63 -1.78 5.21
CA GLN A 288 -14.17 -0.88 4.15
C GLN A 288 -12.98 -0.06 4.64
N SER A 289 -11.87 -0.06 3.89
CA SER A 289 -10.73 0.79 4.24
C SER A 289 -11.03 2.28 4.07
N VAL A 290 -10.35 3.09 4.88
CA VAL A 290 -10.40 4.57 4.80
C VAL A 290 -9.62 5.05 3.57
N ARG A 291 -8.48 4.41 3.28
CA ARG A 291 -7.61 4.69 2.13
C ARG A 291 -6.77 3.45 1.76
N SER A 292 -6.06 3.50 0.63
CA SER A 292 -5.04 2.54 0.20
C SER A 292 -3.65 2.74 0.84
N ARG A 293 -3.57 3.40 2.00
CA ARG A 293 -2.31 3.60 2.75
C ARG A 293 -2.55 3.69 4.27
N THR A 294 -1.51 3.46 5.05
CA THR A 294 -1.53 3.30 6.52
C THR A 294 -1.99 4.54 7.29
N PHE A 295 -1.41 5.72 7.00
CA PHE A 295 -1.57 6.92 7.86
C PHE A 295 -3.02 7.33 8.12
N GLU A 296 -3.88 7.38 7.10
CA GLU A 296 -5.28 7.78 7.29
C GLU A 296 -6.09 6.77 8.07
N THR A 297 -5.76 5.48 7.96
CA THR A 297 -6.39 4.44 8.77
C THR A 297 -5.97 4.56 10.22
N LEU A 298 -4.68 4.77 10.51
CA LEU A 298 -4.20 5.05 11.86
C LEU A 298 -4.83 6.32 12.43
N GLN A 299 -4.95 7.38 11.62
CA GLN A 299 -5.57 8.63 12.02
C GLN A 299 -7.06 8.42 12.38
N ALA A 300 -7.81 7.69 11.56
CA ALA A 300 -9.19 7.32 11.85
C ALA A 300 -9.31 6.52 13.15
N MET A 301 -8.44 5.52 13.33
CA MET A 301 -8.50 4.56 14.44
C MET A 301 -8.05 5.15 15.77
N PHE A 302 -7.06 6.04 15.78
CA PHE A 302 -6.49 6.59 17.03
C PHE A 302 -7.03 7.97 17.39
N SER A 303 -7.45 8.79 16.41
CA SER A 303 -7.94 10.14 16.67
C SER A 303 -9.43 10.33 16.39
N GLY A 304 -10.05 9.38 15.69
CA GLY A 304 -11.42 9.55 15.19
C GLY A 304 -11.55 10.61 14.11
N TYR A 305 -10.44 11.13 13.57
CA TYR A 305 -10.43 12.14 12.52
C TYR A 305 -10.34 11.49 11.15
N VAL A 306 -11.29 11.80 10.27
CA VAL A 306 -11.20 11.51 8.83
C VAL A 306 -11.90 12.62 8.06
N ASN A 307 -11.28 13.10 6.98
CA ASN A 307 -11.90 14.04 6.05
C ASN A 307 -11.73 13.61 4.57
N PRO A 308 -12.71 12.91 3.99
CA PRO A 308 -12.78 12.59 2.55
C PRO A 308 -12.67 13.77 1.58
N ASP A 309 -13.01 14.98 2.03
CA ASP A 309 -13.04 16.18 1.17
C ASP A 309 -11.68 16.92 1.15
N GLU A 310 -10.75 16.54 2.03
CA GLU A 310 -9.41 17.10 2.07
C GLU A 310 -8.54 16.57 0.93
N LYS A 311 -7.75 17.47 0.33
CA LYS A 311 -6.77 17.04 -0.67
C LYS A 311 -5.72 16.18 0.03
N PRO A 312 -5.53 14.92 -0.41
CA PRO A 312 -4.54 14.06 0.19
C PRO A 312 -3.11 14.55 -0.07
N PHE A 313 -2.22 14.30 0.89
CA PHE A 313 -0.78 14.52 0.72
C PHE A 313 -0.12 13.35 -0.04
N GLY A 314 1.01 13.59 -0.71
CA GLY A 314 1.73 12.55 -1.44
C GLY A 314 2.34 11.48 -0.53
N VAL A 315 2.46 10.24 -1.01
CA VAL A 315 2.99 9.09 -0.23
C VAL A 315 4.41 9.34 0.29
N LEU A 316 5.26 9.97 -0.54
CA LEU A 316 6.64 10.34 -0.17
C LEU A 316 6.72 11.62 0.67
N ALA A 317 5.62 12.37 0.82
CA ALA A 317 5.61 13.59 1.62
C ALA A 317 5.39 13.25 3.10
N MET A 318 5.90 14.11 3.98
CA MET A 318 5.54 14.07 5.39
C MET A 318 4.05 14.38 5.56
N PRO A 319 3.34 13.70 6.47
CA PRO A 319 1.93 13.98 6.73
C PRO A 319 1.77 15.44 7.18
N PRO A 320 0.68 16.14 6.83
CA PRO A 320 0.49 17.56 7.11
C PRO A 320 0.37 17.86 8.62
N VAL A 321 0.02 16.85 9.41
CA VAL A 321 -0.01 16.89 10.87
C VAL A 321 0.55 15.58 11.41
N ALA A 322 1.10 15.60 12.62
CA ALA A 322 1.48 14.36 13.30
C ALA A 322 0.23 13.52 13.63
N LEU A 323 0.40 12.19 13.65
CA LEU A 323 -0.61 11.26 14.13
C LEU A 323 -0.96 11.57 15.59
N LYS A 324 -2.23 11.80 15.86
CA LYS A 324 -2.72 12.23 17.17
C LYS A 324 -3.19 11.06 18.03
N THR A 325 -2.26 10.18 18.38
CA THR A 325 -2.58 9.01 19.22
C THR A 325 -3.06 9.37 20.62
N GLU A 326 -2.71 10.57 21.10
CA GLU A 326 -3.12 11.09 22.41
C GLU A 326 -4.64 11.20 22.59
N GLU A 327 -5.39 11.33 21.50
CA GLU A 327 -6.87 11.41 21.53
C GLU A 327 -7.52 10.11 22.04
N LEU A 328 -6.88 8.97 21.80
CA LEU A 328 -7.28 7.67 22.33
C LEU A 328 -6.41 7.25 23.50
N LEU A 329 -5.09 7.19 23.28
CA LEU A 329 -4.14 6.69 24.29
C LEU A 329 -4.12 7.55 25.54
N GLY A 330 -4.29 8.88 25.44
CA GLY A 330 -4.36 9.76 26.60
C GLY A 330 -5.46 9.38 27.59
N LYS A 331 -6.62 8.94 27.11
CA LYS A 331 -7.72 8.45 27.96
C LYS A 331 -7.36 7.13 28.66
N PHE A 332 -6.68 6.23 27.97
CA PHE A 332 -6.16 5.00 28.58
C PHE A 332 -5.09 5.31 29.63
N LYS A 333 -4.19 6.27 29.35
CA LYS A 333 -3.17 6.75 30.28
C LYS A 333 -3.77 7.33 31.55
N GLU A 334 -4.82 8.16 31.44
CA GLU A 334 -5.56 8.70 32.60
C GLU A 334 -6.14 7.60 33.51
N LYS A 335 -6.49 6.44 32.92
CA LYS A 335 -6.99 5.25 33.62
C LYS A 335 -5.88 4.31 34.10
N GLY A 336 -4.60 4.69 33.95
CA GLY A 336 -3.44 3.98 34.46
C GLY A 336 -2.87 2.90 33.54
N TYR A 337 -3.28 2.86 32.27
CA TYR A 337 -2.77 1.89 31.30
C TYR A 337 -1.31 2.16 30.96
N LYS A 338 -0.56 1.07 30.75
CA LYS A 338 0.72 1.12 30.03
C LYS A 338 0.48 0.98 28.55
N THR A 339 1.19 1.77 27.76
CA THR A 339 1.03 1.88 26.31
C THR A 339 2.30 1.42 25.61
N LEU A 340 2.19 0.39 24.77
CA LEU A 340 3.31 -0.14 24.00
C LEU A 340 3.00 0.02 22.52
N TRP A 341 3.95 0.58 21.77
CA TRP A 341 3.92 0.62 20.31
C TRP A 341 5.07 -0.21 19.77
N LEU A 342 4.75 -1.29 19.07
CA LEU A 342 5.73 -2.12 18.39
C LEU A 342 5.56 -1.99 16.89
N GLU A 343 6.65 -1.79 16.16
CA GLU A 343 6.68 -1.90 14.70
C GLU A 343 7.99 -2.47 14.19
N ASP A 344 7.95 -3.21 13.08
CA ASP A 344 9.12 -3.85 12.46
C ASP A 344 9.85 -2.94 11.43
N LEU A 345 9.75 -1.62 11.60
CA LEU A 345 10.40 -0.59 10.78
C LEU A 345 11.55 0.12 11.52
N CYS A 346 12.55 0.55 10.76
CA CYS A 346 13.70 1.25 11.33
C CYS A 346 13.34 2.69 11.74
N TYR A 347 13.43 3.01 13.03
CA TYR A 347 13.18 4.34 13.59
C TYR A 347 14.17 5.44 13.13
N LEU A 348 15.23 5.09 12.39
CA LEU A 348 16.16 6.05 11.78
C LEU A 348 15.88 6.25 10.28
N TRP A 349 14.87 5.58 9.74
CA TRP A 349 14.49 5.65 8.33
C TRP A 349 13.15 6.37 8.12
N GLU A 350 12.76 6.61 6.88
CA GLU A 350 11.69 7.57 6.53
C GLU A 350 10.25 7.05 6.73
N TRP A 351 10.06 5.88 7.34
CA TRP A 351 8.79 5.17 7.44
C TRP A 351 8.42 4.82 8.89
N GLY A 352 7.18 4.41 9.13
CA GLY A 352 6.67 4.02 10.45
C GLY A 352 6.46 5.20 11.39
N ILE A 353 6.62 4.96 12.69
CA ILE A 353 6.30 5.90 13.77
C ILE A 353 7.03 7.24 13.65
N VAL A 354 8.24 7.26 13.11
CA VAL A 354 8.99 8.51 12.91
C VAL A 354 8.42 9.35 11.78
N LYS A 355 7.80 8.74 10.76
CA LYS A 355 7.05 9.47 9.74
C LYS A 355 5.73 9.98 10.32
N ASP A 356 5.01 9.09 10.99
CA ASP A 356 3.65 9.35 11.49
C ASP A 356 3.63 10.42 12.55
N LEU A 357 4.60 10.42 13.46
CA LEU A 357 4.77 11.46 14.48
C LEU A 357 5.53 12.70 13.98
N ARG A 358 5.89 12.73 12.69
CA ARG A 358 6.67 13.81 12.04
C ARG A 358 8.03 14.09 12.71
N VAL A 359 8.73 13.02 13.08
CA VAL A 359 10.09 13.05 13.63
C VAL A 359 11.14 13.02 12.53
N TYR A 360 10.91 12.24 11.47
CA TYR A 360 11.90 12.01 10.42
C TYR A 360 12.28 13.30 9.67
N ASP A 361 13.58 13.52 9.56
CA ASP A 361 14.22 14.57 8.79
C ASP A 361 15.65 14.11 8.48
N SER A 362 15.96 13.92 7.20
CA SER A 362 17.23 13.35 6.72
C SER A 362 18.45 14.21 7.05
N THR A 363 18.26 15.44 7.53
CA THR A 363 19.36 16.35 7.90
C THR A 363 19.79 16.23 9.36
N LEU A 364 19.02 15.53 10.19
CA LEU A 364 19.29 15.37 11.61
C LEU A 364 20.34 14.28 11.86
N SER A 365 21.15 14.51 12.90
CA SER A 365 21.96 13.46 13.50
C SER A 365 21.08 12.43 14.23
N GLN A 366 21.66 11.28 14.58
CA GLN A 366 20.98 10.25 15.37
C GLN A 366 20.52 10.76 16.74
N ILE A 367 21.34 11.56 17.42
CA ILE A 367 21.03 12.13 18.75
C ILE A 367 19.87 13.13 18.66
N GLU A 368 19.85 13.97 17.62
CA GLU A 368 18.75 14.90 17.38
C GLU A 368 17.46 14.18 17.04
N THR A 369 17.54 13.14 16.20
CA THR A 369 16.41 12.27 15.86
C THR A 369 15.85 11.60 17.11
N TRP A 370 16.72 11.05 17.97
CA TRP A 370 16.35 10.44 19.24
C TRP A 370 15.62 11.42 20.17
N THR A 371 16.20 12.61 20.37
CA THR A 371 15.61 13.66 21.22
C THR A 371 14.21 14.06 20.72
N LYS A 372 14.05 14.22 19.40
CA LYS A 372 12.74 14.51 18.79
C LYS A 372 11.76 13.35 18.95
N LEU A 373 12.23 12.11 18.79
CA LEU A 373 11.41 10.91 18.95
C LEU A 373 10.88 10.81 20.38
N GLU A 374 11.73 10.95 21.40
CA GLU A 374 11.31 10.91 22.81
C GLU A 374 10.24 11.96 23.12
N ALA A 375 10.44 13.21 22.67
CA ALA A 375 9.46 14.27 22.83
C ALA A 375 8.13 13.97 22.13
N ALA A 376 8.20 13.37 20.94
CA ALA A 376 7.01 12.99 20.18
C ALA A 376 6.24 11.83 20.84
N LEU A 377 6.93 10.81 21.35
CA LEU A 377 6.32 9.67 22.05
C LEU A 377 5.59 10.11 23.34
N LEU A 378 6.21 11.01 24.11
CA LEU A 378 5.59 11.59 25.30
C LEU A 378 4.29 12.31 24.95
N LYS A 379 4.30 13.13 23.90
CA LYS A 379 3.10 13.82 23.41
C LYS A 379 2.03 12.84 22.91
N ALA A 380 2.47 11.80 22.22
CA ALA A 380 1.64 10.73 21.65
C ALA A 380 1.03 9.79 22.72
N ASN A 381 1.42 9.92 23.98
CA ASN A 381 1.02 9.01 25.07
C ASN A 381 1.45 7.56 24.81
N ILE A 382 2.69 7.37 24.32
CA ILE A 382 3.31 6.06 24.10
C ILE A 382 4.45 5.88 25.12
N ASP A 383 4.34 4.89 26.00
CA ASP A 383 5.34 4.67 27.08
C ASP A 383 6.60 3.97 26.59
N SER A 384 6.50 3.12 25.56
CA SER A 384 7.64 2.33 25.10
C SER A 384 7.51 1.93 23.64
N LEU A 385 8.67 1.90 22.97
CA LEU A 385 8.86 1.28 21.66
C LEU A 385 9.41 -0.16 21.76
N GLY A 386 9.89 -0.56 22.94
CA GLY A 386 10.47 -1.88 23.17
C GLY A 386 11.45 -2.32 22.09
N ILE A 387 11.20 -3.50 21.54
CA ILE A 387 12.03 -4.13 20.52
C ILE A 387 11.95 -3.48 19.12
N THR A 388 11.04 -2.52 18.88
CA THR A 388 11.06 -1.70 17.64
C THR A 388 12.45 -1.10 17.36
N LEU A 389 13.18 -0.78 18.43
CA LEU A 389 14.52 -0.20 18.32
C LEU A 389 15.57 -1.18 17.75
N THR A 390 15.24 -2.47 17.60
CA THR A 390 16.10 -3.44 16.92
C THR A 390 15.96 -3.44 15.41
N SER A 391 14.84 -2.93 14.88
CA SER A 391 14.50 -3.04 13.46
C SER A 391 15.57 -2.43 12.56
N CYS A 392 16.25 -1.36 12.97
CA CYS A 392 17.36 -0.80 12.19
C CYS A 392 18.54 -1.78 12.04
N GLU A 393 18.93 -2.50 13.10
CA GLU A 393 19.98 -3.51 13.01
C GLU A 393 19.54 -4.69 12.14
N VAL A 394 18.27 -5.10 12.27
CA VAL A 394 17.71 -6.18 11.46
C VAL A 394 17.70 -5.81 9.98
N MET A 395 17.26 -4.61 9.61
CA MET A 395 17.29 -4.14 8.23
C MET A 395 18.72 -4.09 7.68
N LEU A 396 19.68 -3.59 8.47
CA LEU A 396 21.10 -3.61 8.12
C LEU A 396 21.62 -5.03 7.88
N MET A 397 21.22 -6.04 8.67
CA MET A 397 21.58 -7.46 8.42
C MET A 397 21.06 -7.98 7.08
N ASN A 398 19.94 -7.44 6.61
CA ASN A 398 19.32 -7.83 5.37
C ASN A 398 19.79 -6.96 4.19
N ASN A 399 20.78 -6.06 4.38
CA ASN A 399 21.28 -5.10 3.39
C ASN A 399 20.19 -4.15 2.83
N HIS A 400 19.21 -3.80 3.66
CA HIS A 400 18.11 -2.90 3.29
C HIS A 400 17.91 -1.86 4.40
N ASN A 401 17.16 -0.79 4.12
CA ASN A 401 16.74 0.18 5.13
C ASN A 401 15.27 -0.02 5.57
N ASP A 402 14.48 -0.71 4.74
CA ASP A 402 13.08 -1.01 4.95
C ASP A 402 12.73 -2.37 4.31
N PRO A 403 11.60 -2.99 4.71
CA PRO A 403 11.26 -4.33 4.25
C PRO A 403 10.44 -4.34 2.94
N PHE A 404 10.15 -3.21 2.30
CA PHE A 404 9.05 -3.16 1.33
C PHE A 404 9.36 -3.81 -0.02
N HIS A 405 10.63 -3.82 -0.42
CA HIS A 405 11.06 -4.28 -1.75
C HIS A 405 12.24 -5.26 -1.64
N ASP A 406 12.38 -6.10 -2.66
CA ASP A 406 13.56 -6.95 -2.91
C ASP A 406 13.97 -7.94 -1.78
N LEU A 407 13.04 -8.27 -0.88
CA LEU A 407 13.24 -9.25 0.20
C LEU A 407 12.17 -10.36 0.18
N ASP A 408 12.58 -11.61 -0.01
CA ASP A 408 11.66 -12.77 0.11
C ASP A 408 11.32 -13.07 1.59
N THR A 409 12.22 -12.74 2.51
CA THR A 409 12.08 -12.90 3.96
C THR A 409 12.94 -11.86 4.68
N VAL A 410 12.57 -11.52 5.91
CA VAL A 410 13.38 -10.68 6.80
C VAL A 410 13.85 -11.54 7.96
N CYS A 411 15.17 -11.75 8.04
CA CYS A 411 15.77 -12.68 9.00
C CYS A 411 16.80 -11.99 9.88
N PHE A 412 16.90 -12.43 11.13
CA PHE A 412 17.95 -12.06 12.07
C PHE A 412 18.37 -13.30 12.84
N ASN A 413 19.67 -13.63 12.79
CA ASN A 413 20.25 -14.80 13.47
C ASN A 413 19.47 -16.12 13.23
N GLY A 414 19.08 -16.37 11.98
CA GLY A 414 18.40 -17.61 11.58
C GLY A 414 16.92 -17.67 11.97
N ARG A 415 16.33 -16.57 12.44
CA ARG A 415 14.93 -16.45 12.83
C ARG A 415 14.23 -15.35 12.03
N HIS A 416 12.94 -15.48 11.77
CA HIS A 416 12.17 -14.43 11.14
C HIS A 416 12.02 -13.23 12.10
N HIS A 417 12.08 -12.01 11.54
CA HIS A 417 12.03 -10.78 12.34
C HIS A 417 10.80 -10.70 13.26
N HIS A 418 9.62 -11.04 12.75
CA HIS A 418 8.36 -10.99 13.48
C HIS A 418 8.30 -11.99 14.67
N GLU A 419 9.13 -13.04 14.68
CA GLU A 419 9.20 -13.96 15.83
C GLU A 419 9.58 -13.22 17.12
N TYR A 420 10.60 -12.37 17.02
CA TYR A 420 11.10 -11.62 18.16
C TYR A 420 10.05 -10.65 18.72
N PHE A 421 9.25 -10.05 17.84
CA PHE A 421 8.18 -9.13 18.22
C PHE A 421 7.04 -9.83 18.95
N LEU A 422 6.57 -10.96 18.42
CA LEU A 422 5.51 -11.75 19.03
C LEU A 422 5.96 -12.36 20.37
N GLU A 423 7.21 -12.83 20.46
CA GLU A 423 7.81 -13.32 21.70
C GLU A 423 7.93 -12.21 22.76
N TYR A 424 8.45 -11.04 22.37
CA TYR A 424 8.54 -9.87 23.26
C TYR A 424 7.17 -9.42 23.74
N LEU A 425 6.18 -9.34 22.85
CA LEU A 425 4.82 -8.95 23.19
C LEU A 425 4.18 -9.93 24.19
N GLN A 426 4.39 -11.23 24.02
CA GLN A 426 3.95 -12.26 24.97
C GLN A 426 4.62 -12.07 26.35
N MET A 427 5.92 -11.83 26.39
CA MET A 427 6.66 -11.56 27.63
C MET A 427 6.14 -10.29 28.33
N TYR A 428 5.94 -9.22 27.58
CA TYR A 428 5.44 -7.93 28.06
C TYR A 428 4.05 -8.06 28.71
N GLN A 429 3.11 -8.65 27.98
CA GLN A 429 1.72 -8.81 28.47
C GLN A 429 1.66 -9.74 29.68
N THR A 430 2.44 -10.83 29.67
CA THR A 430 2.56 -11.74 30.80
C THR A 430 3.08 -11.03 32.05
N HIS A 431 4.09 -10.18 31.89
CA HIS A 431 4.65 -9.39 32.99
C HIS A 431 3.62 -8.42 33.57
N LEU A 432 2.95 -7.63 32.74
CA LEU A 432 1.96 -6.65 33.20
C LEU A 432 0.74 -7.31 33.87
N ASN A 433 0.26 -8.43 33.35
CA ASN A 433 -0.83 -9.17 33.98
C ASN A 433 -0.45 -9.68 35.37
N LYS A 434 0.78 -10.16 35.57
CA LYS A 434 1.29 -10.56 36.90
C LYS A 434 1.37 -9.39 37.88
N MET A 435 1.77 -8.23 37.37
CA MET A 435 1.81 -6.98 38.15
C MET A 435 0.43 -6.35 38.36
N ASN A 436 -0.64 -6.96 37.82
CA ASN A 436 -2.00 -6.43 37.79
C ASN A 436 -2.05 -4.98 37.27
N ARG A 437 -1.32 -4.73 36.18
CA ARG A 437 -1.25 -3.43 35.51
C ARG A 437 -2.02 -3.51 34.18
N PRO A 438 -3.00 -2.61 33.95
CA PRO A 438 -3.73 -2.59 32.70
C PRO A 438 -2.82 -2.14 31.55
N PHE A 439 -3.09 -2.63 30.34
CA PHE A 439 -2.28 -2.31 29.18
C PHE A 439 -3.07 -2.10 27.90
N PHE A 440 -2.49 -1.26 27.04
CA PHE A 440 -2.83 -1.07 25.65
C PHE A 440 -1.58 -1.38 24.82
N THR A 441 -1.59 -2.49 24.09
CA THR A 441 -0.48 -2.86 23.21
C THR A 441 -0.93 -2.74 21.75
N PHE A 442 -0.13 -2.06 20.93
CA PHE A 442 -0.27 -1.98 19.49
C PHE A 442 0.99 -2.56 18.85
N TYR A 443 0.83 -3.61 18.04
CA TYR A 443 1.91 -4.18 17.24
C TYR A 443 1.54 -4.10 15.77
N GLU A 444 2.30 -3.32 15.03
CA GLU A 444 2.25 -3.21 13.58
C GLU A 444 3.35 -4.07 12.94
N THR A 445 2.96 -4.93 11.99
CA THR A 445 3.92 -5.69 11.20
C THR A 445 3.75 -5.42 9.71
N ASN A 446 4.87 -5.16 9.07
CA ASN A 446 5.03 -4.88 7.64
C ASN A 446 5.48 -6.12 6.86
N VAL A 447 5.39 -7.32 7.48
CA VAL A 447 5.76 -8.58 6.83
C VAL A 447 4.98 -8.85 5.54
N ALA A 448 3.78 -8.27 5.39
CA ALA A 448 2.94 -8.43 4.21
C ALA A 448 2.99 -7.25 3.24
N HIS A 449 3.60 -6.13 3.63
CA HIS A 449 3.69 -4.91 2.85
C HIS A 449 4.84 -5.05 1.83
N GLU A 450 4.67 -5.91 0.82
CA GLU A 450 5.70 -6.21 -0.18
C GLU A 450 5.12 -6.67 -1.54
N ASP A 451 5.95 -6.58 -2.57
CA ASP A 451 5.55 -6.73 -3.98
C ASP A 451 5.01 -8.11 -4.38
N THR A 452 5.40 -9.18 -3.69
CA THR A 452 4.95 -10.53 -4.03
C THR A 452 3.64 -10.91 -3.35
N GLY A 453 3.32 -10.24 -2.23
CA GLY A 453 2.25 -10.59 -1.30
C GLY A 453 2.36 -12.03 -0.75
N ARG A 454 3.56 -12.61 -0.66
CA ARG A 454 3.78 -13.98 -0.17
C ARG A 454 4.51 -14.02 1.16
N ARG A 455 5.27 -12.97 1.52
CA ARG A 455 6.09 -12.99 2.74
C ARG A 455 5.25 -13.14 4.00
N ILE A 456 4.01 -12.67 4.00
CA ILE A 456 3.02 -12.93 5.07
C ILE A 456 2.86 -14.41 5.42
N GLN A 457 3.11 -15.35 4.49
CA GLN A 457 3.02 -16.79 4.77
C GLN A 457 4.03 -17.25 5.83
N THR A 458 5.13 -16.51 6.01
CA THR A 458 6.12 -16.75 7.08
C THR A 458 5.56 -16.45 8.47
N LEU A 459 4.58 -15.55 8.57
CA LEU A 459 3.95 -15.14 9.82
C LEU A 459 3.00 -16.20 10.41
N ASP A 460 2.40 -17.06 9.57
CA ASP A 460 1.25 -17.88 9.96
C ASP A 460 1.46 -18.72 11.21
N VAL A 461 2.58 -19.44 11.31
CA VAL A 461 2.84 -20.31 12.47
C VAL A 461 3.08 -19.51 13.75
N HIS A 462 3.80 -18.40 13.66
CA HIS A 462 4.14 -17.59 14.83
C HIS A 462 2.95 -16.76 15.30
N LEU A 463 2.13 -16.27 14.37
CA LEU A 463 0.87 -15.60 14.68
C LEU A 463 -0.14 -16.58 15.29
N GLU A 464 -0.27 -17.80 14.75
CA GLU A 464 -1.07 -18.86 15.37
C GLU A 464 -0.66 -19.09 16.83
N ASP A 465 0.64 -19.29 17.09
CA ASP A 465 1.18 -19.52 18.43
C ASP A 465 0.86 -18.36 19.38
N PHE A 466 1.11 -17.12 18.93
CA PHE A 466 0.82 -15.93 19.73
C PHE A 466 -0.68 -15.77 20.00
N LEU A 467 -1.56 -16.01 19.02
CA LEU A 467 -3.00 -15.88 19.20
C LEU A 467 -3.57 -17.00 20.06
N ASN A 468 -2.95 -18.19 20.05
CA ASN A 468 -3.24 -19.27 20.98
C ASN A 468 -2.84 -18.90 22.43
N PHE A 469 -1.77 -18.13 22.62
CA PHE A 469 -1.46 -17.49 23.91
C PHE A 469 -2.48 -16.39 24.25
N SER A 470 -2.79 -15.51 23.30
CA SER A 470 -3.63 -14.32 23.48
C SER A 470 -5.07 -14.68 23.88
N ARG A 471 -5.66 -15.74 23.29
CA ARG A 471 -7.01 -16.20 23.63
C ARG A 471 -7.20 -16.61 25.10
N ASN A 472 -6.09 -16.91 25.80
CA ASN A 472 -6.08 -17.29 27.21
C ASN A 472 -5.86 -16.10 28.15
N GLN A 473 -5.64 -14.90 27.62
CA GLN A 473 -5.54 -13.67 28.40
C GLN A 473 -6.94 -13.19 28.80
N LEU A 474 -7.47 -13.72 29.91
CA LEU A 474 -8.90 -13.63 30.27
C LEU A 474 -9.48 -12.20 30.32
N ASN A 475 -8.67 -11.18 30.61
CA ASN A 475 -9.08 -9.78 30.70
C ASN A 475 -8.69 -8.93 29.47
N THR A 476 -8.32 -9.55 28.35
CA THR A 476 -7.82 -8.84 27.17
C THR A 476 -8.77 -8.96 25.99
N LEU A 477 -9.18 -7.83 25.43
CA LEU A 477 -9.77 -7.75 24.08
C LEU A 477 -8.65 -7.69 23.06
N THR A 478 -8.57 -8.69 22.19
CA THR A 478 -7.58 -8.71 21.11
C THR A 478 -8.25 -8.40 19.77
N VAL A 479 -7.71 -7.41 19.05
CA VAL A 479 -8.09 -7.05 17.68
C VAL A 479 -6.99 -7.54 16.75
N VAL A 480 -7.33 -8.34 15.75
CA VAL A 480 -6.41 -8.67 14.64
C VAL A 480 -6.96 -8.00 13.39
N MET A 481 -6.24 -7.05 12.84
CA MET A 481 -6.75 -6.24 11.74
C MET A 481 -5.66 -5.82 10.77
N SER A 482 -6.11 -5.33 9.61
CA SER A 482 -5.30 -4.62 8.65
C SER A 482 -5.93 -3.26 8.36
N ASP A 483 -5.18 -2.35 7.78
CA ASP A 483 -5.63 -1.05 7.30
C ASP A 483 -6.23 -1.10 5.90
N HIS A 484 -5.56 -1.77 4.98
CA HIS A 484 -5.94 -1.95 3.59
C HIS A 484 -5.41 -3.29 3.06
N GLY A 485 -5.73 -3.65 1.82
CA GLY A 485 -5.13 -4.79 1.14
C GLY A 485 -3.78 -4.48 0.51
N ASN A 486 -3.14 -5.45 -0.13
CA ASN A 486 -1.82 -5.23 -0.72
C ASN A 486 -1.89 -4.13 -1.81
N SER A 487 -1.15 -3.04 -1.60
CA SER A 487 -1.03 -1.89 -2.50
C SER A 487 0.10 -2.07 -3.53
N TYR A 488 0.75 -3.23 -3.53
CA TYR A 488 1.88 -3.56 -4.39
C TYR A 488 1.62 -4.78 -5.27
N GLY A 489 2.50 -4.93 -6.25
CA GLY A 489 2.70 -6.22 -6.91
C GLY A 489 1.79 -6.56 -8.06
N ASP A 490 2.07 -7.74 -8.61
CA ASP A 490 1.42 -8.30 -9.78
C ASP A 490 -0.08 -8.53 -9.59
N PHE A 491 -0.51 -8.89 -8.37
CA PHE A 491 -1.92 -9.17 -8.13
C PHE A 491 -2.76 -7.89 -8.26
N LEU A 492 -2.30 -6.76 -7.71
CA LEU A 492 -2.98 -5.47 -7.86
C LEU A 492 -3.03 -5.02 -9.33
N GLN A 493 -1.92 -5.17 -10.05
CA GLN A 493 -1.78 -4.72 -11.44
C GLN A 493 -2.60 -5.57 -12.42
N ARG A 494 -2.68 -6.89 -12.22
CA ARG A 494 -3.22 -7.84 -13.20
C ARG A 494 -4.67 -8.28 -12.91
N SER A 495 -5.27 -7.82 -11.82
CA SER A 495 -6.56 -8.33 -11.35
C SER A 495 -7.46 -7.24 -10.80
N GLU A 496 -8.69 -7.15 -11.30
CA GLU A 496 -9.73 -6.29 -10.73
C GLU A 496 -10.05 -6.66 -9.28
N GLU A 497 -9.97 -7.95 -8.93
CA GLU A 497 -10.10 -8.39 -7.53
C GLU A 497 -8.94 -7.88 -6.66
N GLY A 498 -7.72 -7.75 -7.20
CA GLY A 498 -6.63 -7.13 -6.44
C GLY A 498 -6.95 -5.69 -6.06
N GLN A 499 -7.60 -4.96 -6.96
CA GLN A 499 -8.03 -3.58 -6.72
C GLN A 499 -9.21 -3.49 -5.72
N ILE A 500 -10.10 -4.48 -5.67
CA ILE A 500 -11.14 -4.56 -4.63
C ILE A 500 -10.56 -4.99 -3.29
N GLU A 501 -9.69 -6.01 -3.27
CA GLU A 501 -8.97 -6.50 -2.10
C GLU A 501 -8.18 -5.38 -1.41
N LEU A 502 -7.58 -4.46 -2.18
CA LEU A 502 -6.90 -3.25 -1.66
C LEU A 502 -7.79 -2.45 -0.70
N TYR A 503 -9.10 -2.42 -0.89
CA TYR A 503 -10.03 -1.65 -0.04
C TYR A 503 -10.87 -2.52 0.91
N HIS A 504 -10.58 -3.82 1.00
CA HIS A 504 -11.29 -4.81 1.81
C HIS A 504 -10.36 -5.49 2.86
N PRO A 505 -9.87 -4.75 3.87
CA PRO A 505 -8.96 -5.29 4.89
C PRO A 505 -9.59 -6.35 5.79
N SER A 506 -8.76 -7.20 6.39
CA SER A 506 -9.19 -8.14 7.42
C SER A 506 -9.46 -7.45 8.77
N MET A 507 -10.49 -7.89 9.51
CA MET A 507 -10.72 -7.46 10.90
C MET A 507 -11.40 -8.57 11.72
N PHE A 508 -10.78 -8.95 12.82
CA PHE A 508 -11.23 -9.96 13.75
C PHE A 508 -11.16 -9.46 15.19
N LEU A 509 -12.11 -9.89 16.03
CA LEU A 509 -12.07 -9.68 17.47
C LEU A 509 -12.00 -11.02 18.20
N ILE A 510 -11.03 -11.18 19.10
CA ILE A 510 -10.91 -12.32 20.01
C ILE A 510 -11.34 -11.84 21.39
N ILE A 511 -12.42 -12.43 21.91
CA ILE A 511 -13.12 -11.99 23.11
C ILE A 511 -13.20 -13.15 24.11
N PRO A 512 -12.33 -13.17 25.13
CA PRO A 512 -12.39 -14.14 26.22
C PRO A 512 -13.67 -14.03 27.04
N GLU A 513 -14.00 -15.10 27.78
CA GLU A 513 -15.24 -15.19 28.56
C GLU A 513 -15.42 -14.04 29.56
N LYS A 514 -14.36 -13.66 30.28
CA LYS A 514 -14.43 -12.59 31.27
C LYS A 514 -14.65 -11.22 30.61
N VAL A 515 -14.06 -10.97 29.43
CA VAL A 515 -14.37 -9.77 28.63
C VAL A 515 -15.83 -9.82 28.15
N SER A 516 -16.31 -10.98 27.67
CA SER A 516 -17.70 -11.16 27.25
C SER A 516 -18.69 -10.88 28.39
N HIS A 517 -18.38 -11.29 29.63
CA HIS A 517 -19.19 -10.97 30.81
C HIS A 517 -19.18 -9.48 31.14
N TYR A 518 -18.01 -8.84 31.10
CA TYR A 518 -17.89 -7.41 31.33
C TYR A 518 -18.68 -6.58 30.31
N LEU A 519 -18.64 -6.96 29.03
CA LEU A 519 -19.38 -6.30 27.97
C LEU A 519 -20.90 -6.49 28.11
N GLY A 520 -21.33 -7.63 28.67
CA GLY A 520 -22.72 -8.00 28.86
C GLY A 520 -23.42 -8.42 27.56
N ASP A 521 -24.59 -9.06 27.72
CA ASP A 521 -25.29 -9.75 26.63
C ASP A 521 -25.67 -8.82 25.47
N LYS A 522 -26.06 -7.57 25.76
CA LYS A 522 -26.48 -6.61 24.73
C LYS A 522 -25.33 -6.25 23.80
N LYS A 523 -24.16 -5.87 24.34
CA LYS A 523 -23.00 -5.51 23.52
C LYS A 523 -22.48 -6.73 22.76
N MET A 524 -22.44 -7.89 23.41
CA MET A 524 -22.04 -9.15 22.75
C MET A 524 -22.97 -9.54 21.61
N LYS A 525 -24.29 -9.38 21.78
CA LYS A 525 -25.26 -9.58 20.70
C LYS A 525 -25.00 -8.63 19.53
N ASN A 526 -24.80 -7.34 19.81
CA ASN A 526 -24.54 -6.36 18.77
C ASN A 526 -23.25 -6.68 18.01
N LEU A 527 -22.17 -7.05 18.69
CA LEU A 527 -20.92 -7.47 18.04
C LEU A 527 -21.13 -8.67 17.12
N ILE A 528 -21.89 -9.67 17.57
CA ILE A 528 -22.21 -10.87 16.77
C ILE A 528 -23.02 -10.49 15.53
N GLU A 529 -24.03 -9.63 15.66
CA GLU A 529 -24.82 -9.12 14.53
C GLU A 529 -23.97 -8.27 13.57
N ASN A 530 -23.08 -7.44 14.11
CA ASN A 530 -22.28 -6.49 13.32
C ASN A 530 -21.22 -7.15 12.44
N GLN A 531 -20.93 -8.44 12.62
CA GLN A 531 -20.03 -9.21 11.74
C GLN A 531 -20.43 -9.17 10.26
N ASN A 532 -21.72 -8.99 9.96
CA ASN A 532 -22.24 -8.92 8.59
C ASN A 532 -22.63 -7.50 8.15
N ARG A 533 -22.22 -6.47 8.91
CA ARG A 533 -22.53 -5.07 8.62
C ARG A 533 -21.33 -4.38 7.96
N LEU A 534 -21.63 -3.41 7.09
CA LEU A 534 -20.63 -2.54 6.51
C LEU A 534 -20.08 -1.59 7.59
N ILE A 535 -18.77 -1.69 7.85
CA ILE A 535 -18.06 -0.93 8.89
C ILE A 535 -16.74 -0.36 8.38
N SER A 536 -16.11 0.52 9.14
CA SER A 536 -14.75 1.01 8.91
C SER A 536 -13.95 1.11 10.21
N HIS A 537 -12.67 1.47 10.12
CA HIS A 537 -11.80 1.70 11.28
C HIS A 537 -12.28 2.84 12.19
N LEU A 538 -13.12 3.74 11.68
CA LEU A 538 -13.76 4.76 12.50
C LEU A 538 -14.76 4.14 13.49
N ASP A 539 -15.47 3.09 13.10
CA ASP A 539 -16.33 2.33 14.03
C ASP A 539 -15.49 1.67 15.14
N LEU A 540 -14.30 1.19 14.82
CA LEU A 540 -13.36 0.62 15.79
C LEU A 540 -12.85 1.67 16.79
N PHE A 541 -12.54 2.89 16.35
CA PHE A 541 -12.17 4.00 17.26
C PHE A 541 -13.25 4.22 18.33
N TYR A 542 -14.51 4.36 17.93
CA TYR A 542 -15.62 4.55 18.87
C TYR A 542 -15.83 3.31 19.77
N THR A 543 -15.60 2.11 19.24
CA THR A 543 -15.65 0.86 20.02
C THR A 543 -14.62 0.87 21.15
N ILE A 544 -13.34 1.06 20.82
CA ILE A 544 -12.24 1.02 21.79
C ILE A 544 -12.36 2.18 22.78
N ASN A 545 -12.66 3.39 22.32
CA ASN A 545 -12.82 4.57 23.17
C ASN A 545 -13.96 4.37 24.19
N SER A 546 -15.04 3.68 23.82
CA SER A 546 -16.17 3.42 24.73
C SER A 546 -15.90 2.37 25.83
N LEU A 547 -14.78 1.63 25.76
CA LEU A 547 -14.38 0.68 26.82
C LEU A 547 -14.11 1.37 28.16
N LEU A 548 -13.63 2.62 28.14
CA LEU A 548 -13.15 3.33 29.32
C LEU A 548 -14.23 4.10 30.08
N ILE A 549 -15.42 4.25 29.49
CA ILE A 549 -16.37 5.31 29.87
C ILE A 549 -17.51 4.79 30.77
N GLY A 550 -17.51 3.52 31.18
CA GLY A 550 -18.39 3.02 32.26
C GLY A 550 -19.90 3.26 32.04
N GLY A 551 -20.33 3.49 30.79
CA GLY A 551 -21.72 3.78 30.44
C GLY A 551 -22.00 5.17 29.87
N GLU A 552 -21.07 6.14 29.92
CA GLU A 552 -21.27 7.41 29.17
C GLU A 552 -20.96 7.23 27.68
N GLN A 553 -21.71 7.93 26.83
CA GLN A 553 -21.58 7.85 25.38
C GLN A 553 -20.40 8.70 24.90
N VAL A 554 -19.54 8.13 24.04
CA VAL A 554 -18.56 8.96 23.31
C VAL A 554 -19.34 9.90 22.41
N LYS A 555 -19.09 11.20 22.53
CA LYS A 555 -19.67 12.18 21.61
C LYS A 555 -19.15 11.93 20.19
N VAL A 556 -20.05 11.58 19.28
CA VAL A 556 -19.73 11.49 17.85
C VAL A 556 -19.43 12.90 17.34
N ALA A 557 -18.26 13.09 16.73
CA ALA A 557 -17.86 14.37 16.18
C ALA A 557 -18.81 14.77 15.05
N ASN A 558 -19.12 16.06 14.90
CA ASN A 558 -20.09 16.53 13.90
C ASN A 558 -19.74 16.04 12.49
N ASN A 559 -18.46 16.11 12.11
CA ASN A 559 -17.97 15.65 10.80
C ASN A 559 -18.13 14.13 10.59
N ASN A 560 -18.26 13.36 11.67
CA ASN A 560 -18.40 11.91 11.61
C ASN A 560 -19.87 11.45 11.57
N GLN A 561 -20.84 12.33 11.88
CA GLN A 561 -22.26 11.98 11.87
C GLN A 561 -22.73 11.49 10.50
N ARG A 562 -22.17 12.04 9.40
CA ARG A 562 -22.46 11.62 8.03
C ARG A 562 -22.10 10.16 7.74
N PHE A 563 -21.16 9.58 8.51
CA PHE A 563 -20.73 8.20 8.33
C PHE A 563 -21.59 7.18 9.09
N LYS A 564 -22.68 7.64 9.74
CA LYS A 564 -23.59 6.81 10.53
C LYS A 564 -22.90 5.93 11.59
N VAL A 565 -21.75 6.39 12.09
CA VAL A 565 -21.06 5.77 13.23
C VAL A 565 -21.83 6.05 14.52
N THR A 566 -21.74 5.13 15.48
CA THR A 566 -22.46 5.21 16.76
C THR A 566 -21.52 5.63 17.89
N SER A 567 -22.09 6.12 18.98
CA SER A 567 -21.32 6.58 20.16
C SER A 567 -20.55 5.47 20.89
N GLN A 568 -20.89 4.19 20.68
CA GLN A 568 -20.14 3.04 21.22
C GLN A 568 -19.59 2.13 20.11
N GLY A 569 -19.54 2.63 18.86
CA GLY A 569 -19.09 1.86 17.71
C GLY A 569 -19.81 0.51 17.57
N LEU A 570 -19.03 -0.56 17.45
CA LEU A 570 -19.48 -1.93 17.25
C LEU A 570 -20.20 -2.54 18.46
N PHE A 571 -20.19 -1.89 19.63
CA PHE A 571 -21.01 -2.30 20.77
C PHE A 571 -22.47 -1.84 20.66
N ASP A 572 -22.77 -0.87 19.79
CA ASP A 572 -24.14 -0.54 19.37
C ASP A 572 -24.50 -1.31 18.09
N GLN A 573 -25.78 -1.44 17.80
CA GLN A 573 -26.22 -2.10 16.56
C GLN A 573 -25.91 -1.20 15.36
N ILE A 574 -25.11 -1.68 14.42
CA ILE A 574 -24.83 -0.99 13.16
C ILE A 574 -25.99 -1.23 12.19
N SER A 575 -26.43 -0.15 11.53
CA SER A 575 -27.55 -0.20 10.60
C SER A 575 -27.29 -1.20 9.45
N PRO A 576 -28.23 -2.11 9.13
CA PRO A 576 -28.14 -2.97 7.94
C PRO A 576 -28.18 -2.19 6.63
N HIS A 577 -28.58 -0.92 6.68
CA HIS A 577 -28.79 -0.05 5.51
C HIS A 577 -27.63 0.93 5.26
N ARG A 578 -26.44 0.68 5.85
CA ARG A 578 -25.24 1.44 5.48
C ARG A 578 -24.83 1.09 4.05
N THR A 579 -24.46 2.14 3.32
CA THR A 579 -23.89 2.07 1.96
C THR A 579 -22.48 2.66 1.97
N CYS A 580 -21.75 2.56 0.86
CA CYS A 580 -20.44 3.21 0.76
C CYS A 580 -20.48 4.75 0.86
N ASN A 581 -21.63 5.40 0.66
CA ASN A 581 -21.80 6.83 0.97
C ASN A 581 -21.74 7.13 2.48
N ASP A 582 -21.97 6.11 3.32
CA ASP A 582 -21.87 6.20 4.77
C ASP A 582 -20.46 5.81 5.27
N MET A 583 -19.52 5.52 4.38
CA MET A 583 -18.15 5.16 4.72
C MET A 583 -17.21 6.38 4.58
N PRO A 584 -16.23 6.54 5.48
CA PRO A 584 -15.24 7.62 5.40
C PRO A 584 -14.14 7.30 4.37
N MET A 585 -14.52 7.07 3.11
CA MET A 585 -13.61 6.72 2.03
C MET A 585 -12.93 7.96 1.45
N ILE A 586 -11.61 7.97 1.41
CA ILE A 586 -10.83 9.01 0.72
C ILE A 586 -10.56 8.54 -0.71
N ASN A 587 -10.89 9.35 -1.71
CA ASN A 587 -10.64 8.98 -3.11
C ASN A 587 -9.13 8.75 -3.36
N PRO A 588 -8.76 7.81 -4.25
CA PRO A 588 -9.64 7.13 -5.22
C PRO A 588 -10.23 5.76 -4.76
N ASN A 589 -10.50 5.52 -3.47
CA ASN A 589 -11.05 4.24 -2.97
C ASN A 589 -12.15 3.59 -3.82
N LEU A 590 -12.08 2.27 -4.03
CA LEU A 590 -13.20 1.48 -4.54
C LEU A 590 -14.12 1.03 -3.40
N CYS A 591 -15.42 0.99 -3.68
CA CYS A 591 -16.41 0.46 -2.75
C CYS A 591 -16.44 -1.07 -2.82
N ILE A 592 -16.46 -1.74 -1.67
CA ILE A 592 -16.54 -3.20 -1.59
C ILE A 592 -17.96 -3.76 -1.81
N CYS A 593 -19.00 -2.90 -1.86
CA CYS A 593 -20.39 -3.31 -2.02
C CYS A 593 -20.80 -3.46 -3.49
N GLU A 594 -21.36 -4.62 -3.84
CA GLU A 594 -21.98 -4.91 -5.14
C GLU A 594 -23.08 -3.89 -5.46
N GLY A 595 -23.10 -3.41 -6.70
CA GLY A 595 -24.11 -2.47 -7.19
C GLY A 595 -23.92 -1.01 -6.78
N PHE A 596 -22.94 -0.68 -5.93
CA PHE A 596 -22.63 0.72 -5.62
C PHE A 596 -21.97 1.43 -6.81
N GLU A 597 -20.95 0.79 -7.38
CA GLU A 597 -20.35 1.18 -8.65
C GLU A 597 -20.81 0.20 -9.73
N SER A 598 -21.30 0.74 -10.84
CA SER A 598 -21.63 -0.06 -12.03
C SER A 598 -20.41 -0.14 -12.93
N THR A 599 -19.96 -1.36 -13.22
CA THR A 599 -18.97 -1.60 -14.28
C THR A 599 -19.60 -1.27 -15.62
N VAL A 600 -18.93 -0.45 -16.43
CA VAL A 600 -19.36 -0.07 -17.78
C VAL A 600 -18.35 -0.55 -18.81
N SER A 601 -18.78 -0.68 -20.06
CA SER A 601 -17.92 -1.12 -21.15
C SER A 601 -16.78 -0.13 -21.39
N ASN A 602 -15.58 -0.66 -21.66
CA ASN A 602 -14.43 0.11 -22.14
C ASN A 602 -14.63 0.43 -23.64
N ASP A 603 -15.65 1.22 -23.95
CA ASP A 603 -16.08 1.51 -25.32
C ASP A 603 -15.72 2.94 -25.75
N ALA A 604 -16.00 3.23 -27.01
CA ALA A 604 -15.71 4.55 -27.58
C ALA A 604 -16.34 5.69 -26.77
N ASP A 605 -17.48 5.47 -26.08
CA ASP A 605 -18.16 6.51 -25.31
C ASP A 605 -17.36 7.01 -24.11
N HIS A 606 -16.41 6.21 -23.61
CA HIS A 606 -15.60 6.54 -22.44
C HIS A 606 -14.20 7.06 -22.77
N VAL A 607 -13.77 6.99 -24.05
CA VAL A 607 -12.42 7.37 -24.48
C VAL A 607 -12.11 8.83 -24.22
N VAL A 608 -13.10 9.72 -24.35
CA VAL A 608 -12.94 11.16 -24.15
C VAL A 608 -12.59 11.48 -22.70
N TYR A 609 -13.16 10.75 -21.73
CA TYR A 609 -12.83 10.89 -20.31
C TYR A 609 -11.40 10.42 -20.01
N ALA A 610 -10.95 9.34 -20.67
CA ALA A 610 -9.57 8.87 -20.54
C ALA A 610 -8.57 9.91 -21.07
N HIS A 611 -8.85 10.52 -22.24
CA HIS A 611 -8.03 11.60 -22.78
C HIS A 611 -8.09 12.89 -21.95
N PHE A 612 -9.25 13.21 -21.36
CA PHE A 612 -9.37 14.32 -20.41
C PHE A 612 -8.43 14.10 -19.21
N ALA A 613 -8.51 12.93 -18.58
CA ALA A 613 -7.69 12.63 -17.40
C ALA A 613 -6.19 12.60 -17.75
N LEU A 614 -5.80 11.93 -18.83
CA LEU A 614 -4.42 11.90 -19.29
C LEU A 614 -3.90 13.30 -19.67
N GLY A 615 -4.72 14.09 -20.36
CA GLY A 615 -4.39 15.47 -20.72
C GLY A 615 -4.15 16.34 -19.49
N LYS A 616 -4.98 16.19 -18.44
CA LYS A 616 -4.73 16.86 -17.16
C LYS A 616 -3.43 16.38 -16.51
N ILE A 617 -3.14 15.08 -16.47
CA ILE A 617 -1.87 14.54 -15.93
C ILE A 617 -0.67 15.14 -16.68
N ASN A 618 -0.70 15.15 -18.02
CA ASN A 618 0.37 15.73 -18.83
C ASN A 618 0.55 17.23 -18.61
N ASN A 619 -0.53 17.99 -18.41
CA ASN A 619 -0.43 19.40 -18.03
C ASN A 619 0.26 19.57 -16.66
N GLU A 620 -0.03 18.68 -15.69
CA GLU A 620 0.65 18.72 -14.39
C GLU A 620 2.16 18.42 -14.52
N ILE A 621 2.55 17.41 -15.31
CA ILE A 621 3.95 17.07 -15.60
C ILE A 621 4.69 18.27 -16.21
N GLN A 622 4.16 18.84 -17.30
CA GLN A 622 4.79 19.99 -17.98
C GLN A 622 4.90 21.20 -17.04
N ARG A 623 3.87 21.46 -16.24
CA ARG A 623 3.89 22.56 -15.27
C ARG A 623 4.93 22.34 -14.16
N GLU A 624 5.07 21.13 -13.64
CA GLU A 624 6.10 20.80 -12.63
C GLU A 624 7.50 20.93 -13.21
N TYR A 625 7.73 20.38 -14.40
CA TYR A 625 8.99 20.51 -15.13
C TYR A 625 9.34 21.99 -15.37
N ARG A 626 8.39 22.80 -15.86
CA ARG A 626 8.57 24.23 -16.17
C ARG A 626 8.96 25.08 -14.96
N LYS A 627 8.43 24.77 -13.78
CA LYS A 627 8.74 25.51 -12.54
C LYS A 627 10.25 25.51 -12.24
N HIS A 628 10.90 24.37 -12.50
CA HIS A 628 12.33 24.16 -12.30
C HIS A 628 13.15 24.51 -13.56
N HIS A 629 12.57 24.34 -14.75
CA HIS A 629 13.23 24.53 -16.04
C HIS A 629 12.66 25.71 -16.83
N ARG A 630 12.63 26.90 -16.21
CA ARG A 630 11.95 28.10 -16.75
C ARG A 630 12.38 28.49 -18.17
N ARG A 631 13.64 28.21 -18.53
CA ARG A 631 14.25 28.55 -19.82
C ARG A 631 14.38 27.37 -20.78
N SER A 632 13.80 26.22 -20.46
CA SER A 632 13.84 25.07 -21.36
C SER A 632 13.09 25.37 -22.66
N SER A 633 13.64 24.92 -23.78
CA SER A 633 12.97 24.96 -25.10
C SER A 633 12.10 23.72 -25.36
N THR A 634 12.05 22.78 -24.41
CA THR A 634 11.19 21.58 -24.45
C THR A 634 10.08 21.68 -23.40
N GLY A 635 8.94 21.05 -23.65
CA GLY A 635 7.82 21.00 -22.70
C GLY A 635 8.02 20.02 -21.55
N VAL A 636 8.84 19.00 -21.76
CA VAL A 636 9.21 17.96 -20.79
C VAL A 636 10.73 17.75 -20.82
N GLY A 637 11.25 17.05 -19.80
CA GLY A 637 12.57 16.43 -19.82
C GLY A 637 12.43 14.91 -19.90
N HIS A 638 13.31 14.16 -19.27
CA HIS A 638 13.29 12.69 -19.26
C HIS A 638 11.94 12.08 -18.88
N CYS A 639 11.18 12.70 -17.96
CA CYS A 639 9.81 12.32 -17.67
C CYS A 639 8.94 12.66 -18.89
N GLN A 640 8.69 11.64 -19.70
CA GLN A 640 8.05 11.79 -21.00
C GLN A 640 6.60 12.26 -20.88
N GLN A 641 6.11 12.89 -21.95
CA GLN A 641 4.68 13.08 -22.13
C GLN A 641 3.99 11.72 -22.27
N LEU A 642 3.01 11.47 -21.41
CA LEU A 642 2.32 10.19 -21.35
C LEU A 642 1.37 10.03 -22.55
N GLN A 643 1.35 8.84 -23.12
CA GLN A 643 0.48 8.47 -24.24
C GLN A 643 -0.44 7.33 -23.80
N LEU A 644 -1.74 7.47 -24.09
CA LEU A 644 -2.76 6.50 -23.67
C LEU A 644 -2.63 5.23 -24.51
N TYR A 645 -2.11 4.14 -23.98
CA TYR A 645 -2.11 2.86 -24.69
C TYR A 645 -3.52 2.28 -24.77
N GLN A 646 -4.21 2.20 -23.63
CA GLN A 646 -5.62 1.83 -23.51
C GLN A 646 -6.18 2.30 -22.16
N PHE A 647 -7.48 2.09 -21.94
CA PHE A 647 -8.10 2.30 -20.64
C PHE A 647 -8.98 1.09 -20.28
N THR A 648 -9.00 0.76 -18.99
CA THR A 648 -9.67 -0.44 -18.47
C THR A 648 -10.40 -0.15 -17.15
N ASN A 649 -11.15 -1.13 -16.65
CA ASN A 649 -11.86 -1.09 -15.37
C ASN A 649 -12.73 0.18 -15.17
N VAL A 650 -13.50 0.56 -16.20
CA VAL A 650 -14.35 1.75 -16.09
C VAL A 650 -15.53 1.48 -15.15
N ARG A 651 -15.64 2.33 -14.13
CA ARG A 651 -16.68 2.26 -13.09
C ARG A 651 -17.39 3.58 -12.98
N LYS A 652 -18.71 3.51 -12.82
CA LYS A 652 -19.58 4.67 -12.71
C LYS A 652 -20.46 4.55 -11.47
N SER A 653 -20.57 5.64 -10.73
CA SER A 653 -21.62 5.82 -9.72
C SER A 653 -22.30 7.16 -9.92
N LEU A 654 -23.59 7.24 -9.56
CA LEU A 654 -24.34 8.49 -9.58
C LEU A 654 -24.74 8.84 -8.15
N ASN A 655 -24.53 10.11 -7.79
CA ASN A 655 -24.99 10.68 -6.54
C ASN A 655 -25.60 12.05 -6.84
N ASP A 656 -26.91 12.19 -6.67
CA ASP A 656 -27.68 13.38 -7.02
C ASP A 656 -27.38 13.89 -8.44
N ASN A 657 -26.77 15.08 -8.53
CA ASN A 657 -26.41 15.75 -9.77
C ASN A 657 -24.96 15.49 -10.21
N MET A 658 -24.25 14.59 -9.54
CA MET A 658 -22.84 14.28 -9.82
C MET A 658 -22.68 12.80 -10.22
N MET A 659 -22.03 12.57 -11.35
CA MET A 659 -21.55 11.24 -11.72
C MET A 659 -20.07 11.13 -11.35
N THR A 660 -19.70 10.10 -10.62
CA THR A 660 -18.29 9.75 -10.41
C THR A 660 -17.89 8.67 -11.41
N LEU A 661 -16.79 8.91 -12.12
CA LEU A 661 -16.21 7.98 -13.09
C LEU A 661 -14.81 7.61 -12.63
N LYS A 662 -14.51 6.31 -12.55
CA LYS A 662 -13.19 5.78 -12.22
C LYS A 662 -12.71 4.86 -13.32
N MET A 663 -11.42 4.87 -13.63
CA MET A 663 -10.84 4.00 -14.64
C MET A 663 -9.32 3.89 -14.49
N ASN A 664 -8.78 2.82 -15.07
CA ASN A 664 -7.35 2.64 -15.27
C ASN A 664 -6.94 3.26 -16.61
N LEU A 665 -5.92 4.10 -16.61
CA LEU A 665 -5.23 4.57 -17.81
C LEU A 665 -3.93 3.79 -17.92
N GLU A 666 -3.78 3.04 -19.00
CA GLU A 666 -2.56 2.30 -19.28
C GLU A 666 -1.73 3.11 -20.26
N VAL A 667 -0.47 3.38 -19.91
CA VAL A 667 0.46 4.15 -20.73
C VAL A 667 1.72 3.32 -20.99
N GLN A 668 2.41 3.58 -22.09
CA GLN A 668 3.67 2.89 -22.40
C GLN A 668 4.69 3.11 -21.27
N SER A 669 5.28 2.04 -20.73
CA SER A 669 6.30 2.15 -19.69
C SER A 669 7.63 2.68 -20.27
N GLY A 670 8.50 3.15 -19.38
CA GLY A 670 9.86 3.60 -19.73
C GLY A 670 10.86 2.49 -20.06
N VAL A 671 10.41 1.26 -20.34
CA VAL A 671 11.29 0.15 -20.71
C VAL A 671 11.38 0.06 -22.24
N SER A 672 12.52 0.48 -22.80
CA SER A 672 12.77 0.43 -24.24
C SER A 672 12.56 -0.96 -24.83
N ASN A 673 11.83 -1.03 -25.95
CA ASN A 673 11.46 -2.27 -26.66
C ASN A 673 10.60 -3.27 -25.86
N SER A 674 9.93 -2.81 -24.80
CA SER A 674 8.96 -3.62 -24.04
C SER A 674 7.51 -3.28 -24.43
N ASN A 675 6.60 -4.25 -24.29
CA ASN A 675 5.15 -4.02 -24.34
C ASN A 675 4.56 -3.74 -22.95
N GLU A 676 5.42 -3.50 -21.96
CA GLU A 676 5.00 -3.21 -20.60
C GLU A 676 4.35 -1.83 -20.53
N THR A 677 3.30 -1.73 -19.71
CA THR A 677 2.53 -0.51 -19.49
C THR A 677 2.53 -0.15 -18.02
N ASP A 678 2.58 1.15 -17.74
CA ASP A 678 2.27 1.66 -16.42
C ASP A 678 0.80 2.03 -16.30
N ILE A 679 0.21 1.81 -15.12
CA ILE A 679 -1.21 2.00 -14.87
C ILE A 679 -1.43 3.16 -13.90
N PHE A 680 -2.24 4.13 -14.33
CA PHE A 680 -2.73 5.24 -13.51
C PHE A 680 -4.21 5.04 -13.24
N PHE A 681 -4.60 4.98 -11.97
CA PHE A 681 -5.99 4.92 -11.56
C PHE A 681 -6.52 6.32 -11.28
N VAL A 682 -7.54 6.72 -12.04
CA VAL A 682 -8.07 8.08 -12.00
C VAL A 682 -9.50 8.11 -11.51
N THR A 683 -9.85 9.15 -10.75
CA THR A 683 -11.22 9.47 -10.37
C THR A 683 -11.61 10.82 -10.94
N MET A 684 -12.73 10.87 -11.65
CA MET A 684 -13.32 12.07 -12.22
C MET A 684 -14.73 12.27 -11.67
N SER A 685 -15.14 13.53 -11.57
CA SER A 685 -16.52 13.90 -11.29
C SER A 685 -17.10 14.64 -12.48
N VAL A 686 -18.31 14.28 -12.89
CA VAL A 686 -19.04 14.88 -14.00
C VAL A 686 -20.33 15.49 -13.45
N GLU A 687 -20.44 16.81 -13.50
CA GLU A 687 -21.68 17.51 -13.18
C GLU A 687 -22.75 17.18 -14.22
N THR A 688 -23.85 16.53 -13.84
CA THR A 688 -24.88 16.08 -14.80
C THR A 688 -25.67 17.21 -15.46
N SER A 689 -25.65 18.42 -14.89
CA SER A 689 -26.41 19.57 -15.37
C SER A 689 -25.71 20.34 -16.50
N ASN A 690 -24.39 20.45 -16.45
CA ASN A 690 -23.57 21.21 -17.39
C ASN A 690 -22.42 20.38 -17.99
N HIS A 691 -22.31 19.11 -17.61
CA HIS A 691 -21.28 18.15 -18.00
C HIS A 691 -19.84 18.60 -17.80
N LYS A 692 -19.63 19.51 -16.84
CA LYS A 692 -18.28 19.89 -16.41
C LYS A 692 -17.60 18.68 -15.79
N ILE A 693 -16.41 18.37 -16.31
CA ILE A 693 -15.60 17.24 -15.84
C ILE A 693 -14.47 17.80 -14.98
N THR A 694 -14.28 17.23 -13.80
CA THR A 694 -13.16 17.56 -12.90
C THR A 694 -12.37 16.30 -12.59
N LEU A 695 -11.06 16.34 -12.80
CA LEU A 695 -10.14 15.30 -12.32
C LEU A 695 -9.96 15.49 -10.82
N GLN A 696 -10.42 14.52 -10.03
CA GLN A 696 -10.44 14.59 -8.57
C GLN A 696 -9.15 14.03 -7.96
N GLN A 697 -8.73 12.85 -8.42
CA GLN A 697 -7.59 12.11 -7.87
C GLN A 697 -6.91 11.29 -8.96
N VAL A 698 -5.60 11.09 -8.78
CA VAL A 698 -4.75 10.21 -9.59
C VAL A 698 -3.87 9.42 -8.62
N GLU A 699 -3.92 8.10 -8.71
CA GLU A 699 -3.06 7.19 -7.97
C GLU A 699 -2.34 6.29 -8.99
N ARG A 700 -1.07 5.98 -8.76
CA ARG A 700 -0.32 5.10 -9.67
C ARG A 700 -0.33 3.68 -9.12
N ILE A 701 -0.85 2.75 -9.91
CA ILE A 701 -0.92 1.33 -9.54
C ILE A 701 0.43 0.63 -9.83
N SER A 702 1.10 0.97 -10.93
CA SER A 702 2.39 0.39 -11.27
C SER A 702 3.53 0.96 -10.42
N GLY A 703 4.49 0.12 -10.02
CA GLY A 703 5.66 0.55 -9.26
C GLY A 703 6.47 1.62 -9.99
N TYR A 704 6.79 2.73 -9.29
CA TYR A 704 7.42 3.91 -9.89
C TYR A 704 8.76 4.30 -9.25
N SER A 705 9.20 3.61 -8.19
CA SER A 705 10.52 3.83 -7.56
C SER A 705 11.67 3.69 -8.56
N ARG A 706 11.53 2.76 -9.53
CA ARG A 706 12.48 2.53 -10.63
C ARG A 706 12.78 3.76 -11.49
N TYR A 707 11.87 4.74 -11.54
CA TYR A 707 12.06 5.96 -12.34
C TYR A 707 12.91 7.02 -11.62
N LYS A 708 13.24 6.85 -10.34
CA LYS A 708 14.05 7.80 -9.56
C LYS A 708 15.42 8.07 -10.20
N THR A 709 15.95 7.12 -10.95
CA THR A 709 17.25 7.20 -11.63
C THR A 709 17.26 8.11 -12.86
N CYS A 710 16.09 8.35 -13.47
CA CYS A 710 15.95 9.17 -14.68
C CYS A 710 14.96 10.32 -14.52
N ALA A 711 14.24 10.43 -13.40
CA ALA A 711 13.22 11.45 -13.22
C ALA A 711 13.81 12.87 -13.29
N ASP A 712 13.08 13.78 -13.94
CA ASP A 712 13.45 15.18 -14.02
C ASP A 712 13.39 15.87 -12.65
N GLU A 713 14.32 16.80 -12.44
CA GLU A 713 14.28 17.64 -11.24
C GLU A 713 12.96 18.43 -11.16
N GLY A 714 12.27 18.29 -10.03
CA GLY A 714 11.02 19.01 -9.76
C GLY A 714 9.75 18.36 -10.29
N VAL A 715 9.84 17.28 -11.08
CA VAL A 715 8.68 16.48 -11.49
C VAL A 715 8.38 15.43 -10.42
N SER A 716 7.12 15.36 -10.00
CA SER A 716 6.66 14.39 -9.01
C SER A 716 6.85 12.96 -9.53
N LEU A 717 7.62 12.16 -8.79
CA LEU A 717 7.93 10.78 -9.17
C LEU A 717 6.69 9.91 -9.51
N PRO A 718 5.55 10.01 -8.79
CA PRO A 718 4.33 9.28 -9.16
C PRO A 718 3.84 9.55 -10.59
N PHE A 719 4.11 10.73 -11.18
CA PHE A 719 3.72 11.04 -12.56
C PHE A 719 4.80 10.69 -13.60
N CYS A 720 6.06 10.54 -13.18
CA CYS A 720 7.17 10.38 -14.12
C CYS A 720 7.21 8.98 -14.74
N VAL A 721 7.31 8.92 -16.07
CA VAL A 721 7.74 7.73 -16.82
C VAL A 721 8.93 8.17 -17.65
N CYS A 722 10.09 7.53 -17.49
CA CYS A 722 11.31 7.89 -18.21
C CYS A 722 12.09 6.64 -18.63
N ASP A 723 12.96 6.76 -19.64
CA ASP A 723 13.73 5.62 -20.14
C ASP A 723 14.76 5.15 -19.09
N ILE A 724 14.47 4.01 -18.44
CA ILE A 724 15.35 3.43 -17.44
C ILE A 724 16.53 2.66 -18.04
N THR A 725 16.48 2.34 -19.34
CA THR A 725 17.58 1.63 -20.04
C THR A 725 18.70 2.59 -20.44
N SER A 726 18.36 3.87 -20.65
CA SER A 726 19.30 4.93 -21.00
C SER A 726 19.01 6.20 -20.17
N PRO A 727 19.20 6.14 -18.83
CA PRO A 727 18.76 7.19 -17.90
C PRO A 727 19.51 8.52 -18.07
N HIS A 728 20.65 8.51 -18.77
CA HIS A 728 21.45 9.69 -19.08
C HIS A 728 21.39 10.09 -20.55
N SER A 729 20.54 9.45 -21.37
CA SER A 729 20.41 9.84 -22.76
C SER A 729 19.69 11.17 -22.87
N THR A 730 20.39 12.17 -23.39
CA THR A 730 19.91 13.55 -23.57
C THR A 730 19.11 13.75 -24.85
N ASN A 731 18.59 12.68 -25.46
CA ASN A 731 17.92 12.74 -26.76
C ASN A 731 16.47 13.21 -26.63
N GLN A 732 16.27 14.38 -26.04
CA GLN A 732 15.00 15.10 -26.16
C GLN A 732 15.12 16.04 -27.34
N ASN A 733 14.66 15.58 -28.49
CA ASN A 733 14.56 16.44 -29.65
C ASN A 733 13.52 17.52 -29.38
N HIS A 734 13.82 18.73 -29.83
CA HIS A 734 12.84 19.81 -29.84
C HIS A 734 11.59 19.35 -30.60
N LEU A 735 10.41 19.52 -29.99
CA LEU A 735 9.14 19.14 -30.61
C LEU A 735 9.02 19.77 -32.01
N SER A 736 8.78 18.93 -33.02
CA SER A 736 8.67 19.35 -34.41
C SER A 736 7.28 19.06 -34.97
N LEU A 737 6.99 19.63 -36.15
CA LEU A 737 5.76 19.31 -36.88
C LEU A 737 5.68 17.84 -37.28
N TYR A 738 6.82 17.21 -37.53
CA TYR A 738 6.89 15.78 -37.84
C TYR A 738 6.51 14.93 -36.63
N ASP A 739 6.90 15.33 -35.42
CA ASP A 739 6.51 14.64 -34.19
C ASP A 739 5.02 14.79 -33.90
N LEU A 740 4.42 15.93 -34.27
CA LEU A 740 2.97 16.13 -34.22
C LEU A 740 2.22 15.16 -35.17
N GLU A 741 2.77 14.93 -36.36
CA GLU A 741 2.20 14.03 -37.37
C GLU A 741 2.42 12.53 -37.07
N GLU A 742 3.55 12.15 -36.45
CA GLU A 742 3.90 10.75 -36.16
C GLU A 742 3.58 10.27 -34.73
N ASN A 743 3.74 11.12 -33.71
CA ASN A 743 3.86 10.67 -32.31
C ASN A 743 2.67 11.04 -31.40
N ILE A 744 1.83 12.01 -31.73
CA ILE A 744 0.80 12.50 -30.78
C ILE A 744 -0.52 11.73 -30.88
N LEU A 745 -0.76 10.97 -31.96
CA LEU A 745 -2.12 10.66 -32.38
C LEU A 745 -2.34 9.16 -32.56
N LEU A 746 -2.96 8.53 -31.57
CA LEU A 746 -3.52 7.18 -31.70
C LEU A 746 -4.85 7.16 -32.47
N MET A 747 -5.38 8.34 -32.84
CA MET A 747 -6.59 8.54 -33.63
C MET A 747 -6.36 9.51 -34.81
N GLN A 748 -7.35 9.66 -35.69
CA GLN A 748 -7.30 10.53 -36.88
C GLN A 748 -7.39 12.01 -36.51
N SER A 749 -6.38 12.55 -35.85
CA SER A 749 -6.43 13.93 -35.38
C SER A 749 -6.12 14.93 -36.48
N SER A 750 -6.68 16.12 -36.35
CA SER A 750 -6.55 17.22 -37.29
C SER A 750 -5.66 18.32 -36.70
N ILE A 751 -4.66 18.74 -37.47
CA ILE A 751 -3.78 19.86 -37.13
C ILE A 751 -4.37 21.13 -37.75
N HIS A 752 -4.62 22.13 -36.91
CA HIS A 752 -5.20 23.40 -37.30
C HIS A 752 -4.13 24.49 -37.24
N HIS A 753 -3.84 25.07 -38.41
CA HIS A 753 -2.87 26.16 -38.53
C HIS A 753 -3.46 27.45 -37.99
N ILE A 754 -2.80 28.03 -36.98
CA ILE A 754 -3.07 29.39 -36.51
C ILE A 754 -2.15 30.31 -37.33
N GLU A 755 -2.55 31.55 -37.63
CA GLU A 755 -1.81 32.47 -38.53
C GLU A 755 -0.37 32.83 -38.07
N ASN A 756 0.11 32.27 -36.94
CA ASN A 756 1.50 32.23 -36.52
C ASN A 756 2.14 30.85 -36.77
N LYS A 757 3.31 30.80 -37.43
CA LYS A 757 3.88 29.58 -38.02
C LYS A 757 4.31 28.48 -37.03
N CYS A 758 4.30 28.72 -35.71
CA CYS A 758 4.75 27.71 -34.73
C CYS A 758 3.80 27.46 -33.54
N LEU A 759 2.58 28.02 -33.57
CA LEU A 759 1.50 27.68 -32.63
C LEU A 759 0.39 26.94 -33.38
N TYR A 760 -0.02 25.79 -32.84
CA TYR A 760 -1.02 24.91 -33.47
C TYR A 760 -2.14 24.58 -32.49
N LEU A 761 -3.34 24.40 -33.02
CA LEU A 761 -4.39 23.63 -32.35
C LEU A 761 -4.41 22.22 -32.93
N VAL A 762 -4.53 21.21 -32.08
CA VAL A 762 -4.69 19.82 -32.49
C VAL A 762 -6.00 19.31 -31.94
N SER A 763 -6.91 18.87 -32.82
CA SER A 763 -8.17 18.25 -32.43
C SER A 763 -8.16 16.76 -32.70
N ASP A 764 -8.64 15.98 -31.75
CA ASP A 764 -9.03 14.60 -31.97
C ASP A 764 -10.55 14.52 -31.86
N ASP A 765 -11.23 14.54 -33.00
CA ASP A 765 -12.68 14.43 -33.10
C ASP A 765 -13.10 13.14 -33.80
N ASN A 766 -14.05 12.43 -33.18
CA ASN A 766 -14.61 11.18 -33.70
C ASN A 766 -16.14 11.19 -33.59
N HIS A 767 -16.82 10.05 -33.71
CA HIS A 767 -18.28 10.02 -33.61
C HIS A 767 -18.80 10.25 -32.17
N VAL A 768 -17.94 10.11 -31.16
CA VAL A 768 -18.27 10.23 -29.73
C VAL A 768 -18.00 11.63 -29.19
N GLY A 769 -16.93 12.29 -29.62
CA GLY A 769 -16.57 13.58 -29.04
C GLY A 769 -15.31 14.20 -29.60
N LEU A 770 -14.89 15.27 -28.94
CA LEU A 770 -13.77 16.15 -29.29
C LEU A 770 -12.77 16.16 -28.14
N VAL A 771 -11.47 16.13 -28.45
CA VAL A 771 -10.39 16.49 -27.54
C VAL A 771 -9.54 17.56 -28.21
N LEU A 772 -9.19 18.63 -27.50
CA LEU A 772 -8.48 19.77 -28.07
C LEU A 772 -7.22 20.11 -27.28
N TYR A 773 -6.11 20.25 -27.99
CA TYR A 773 -4.79 20.62 -27.45
C TYR A 773 -4.26 21.88 -28.15
N ALA A 774 -3.47 22.68 -27.43
CA ALA A 774 -2.62 23.69 -28.03
C ALA A 774 -1.17 23.23 -28.00
N VAL A 775 -0.43 23.48 -29.08
CA VAL A 775 0.95 23.02 -29.23
C VAL A 775 1.83 24.16 -29.67
N ASN A 776 2.92 24.38 -28.93
CA ASN A 776 3.93 25.37 -29.25
C ASN A 776 5.24 24.69 -29.65
N ILE A 777 5.60 24.77 -30.94
CA ILE A 777 6.87 24.26 -31.46
C ILE A 777 7.92 25.37 -31.65
N CYS A 778 7.68 26.56 -31.13
CA CYS A 778 8.69 27.62 -31.12
C CYS A 778 9.71 27.37 -30.01
N LYS A 779 10.95 27.84 -30.20
CA LYS A 779 12.06 27.64 -29.24
C LYS A 779 12.10 28.66 -28.10
N ASP A 780 11.82 29.91 -28.43
CA ASP A 780 12.17 31.06 -27.56
C ASP A 780 10.96 31.96 -27.24
N VAL A 781 9.76 31.52 -27.62
CA VAL A 781 8.51 32.27 -27.36
C VAL A 781 7.46 31.37 -26.72
N TYR A 782 6.66 31.96 -25.83
CA TYR A 782 5.46 31.35 -25.28
C TYR A 782 4.24 32.18 -25.67
N PHE A 783 3.07 31.55 -25.60
CA PHE A 783 1.82 32.20 -26.00
C PHE A 783 0.85 32.24 -24.85
N ASP A 784 0.31 33.44 -24.58
CA ASP A 784 -0.93 33.58 -23.83
C ASP A 784 -2.08 33.40 -24.81
N ILE A 785 -2.83 32.30 -24.69
CA ILE A 785 -3.93 31.97 -25.60
C ILE A 785 -5.29 32.04 -24.90
N SER A 786 -6.32 32.41 -25.66
CA SER A 786 -7.73 32.35 -25.30
C SER A 786 -8.48 31.65 -26.43
N VAL A 787 -8.89 30.42 -26.18
CA VAL A 787 -9.58 29.56 -27.15
C VAL A 787 -11.07 29.50 -26.81
N GLU A 788 -11.89 30.08 -27.66
CA GLU A 788 -13.35 29.96 -27.62
C GLU A 788 -13.76 28.78 -28.52
N VAL A 789 -14.62 27.89 -28.01
CA VAL A 789 -15.15 26.76 -28.79
C VAL A 789 -16.66 26.96 -28.94
N GLN A 790 -17.12 27.12 -30.17
CA GLN A 790 -18.55 27.11 -30.46
C GLN A 790 -18.96 25.68 -30.79
N HIS A 791 -20.02 25.18 -30.16
CA HIS A 791 -20.41 23.78 -30.31
C HIS A 791 -21.93 23.59 -30.35
N ILE A 792 -22.36 22.50 -30.98
CA ILE A 792 -23.75 22.06 -31.02
C ILE A 792 -23.79 20.63 -30.52
N LYS A 793 -24.59 20.38 -29.46
CA LYS A 793 -24.80 19.05 -28.86
C LYS A 793 -23.50 18.35 -28.42
N LEU A 794 -22.55 19.16 -27.97
CA LEU A 794 -21.40 18.71 -27.19
C LEU A 794 -21.53 19.24 -25.77
N ASP A 795 -21.09 18.41 -24.85
CA ASP A 795 -20.97 18.66 -23.44
C ASP A 795 -19.50 18.86 -23.10
N ILE A 796 -19.11 20.10 -22.83
CA ILE A 796 -17.71 20.53 -22.73
C ILE A 796 -17.21 20.43 -21.29
N SER A 797 -16.06 19.78 -21.14
CA SER A 797 -15.43 19.51 -19.84
C SER A 797 -14.93 20.75 -19.08
N THR A 798 -14.73 21.86 -19.76
CA THR A 798 -14.17 23.10 -19.19
C THR A 798 -15.05 24.31 -19.49
N SER A 799 -14.93 25.36 -18.68
CA SER A 799 -15.53 26.65 -18.98
C SER A 799 -14.82 27.31 -20.18
N LEU A 800 -15.60 27.90 -21.08
CA LEU A 800 -15.13 28.61 -22.27
C LEU A 800 -15.24 30.12 -22.06
N PRO A 801 -14.31 30.93 -22.62
CA PRO A 801 -13.10 30.52 -23.33
C PRO A 801 -12.05 29.89 -22.42
N VAL A 802 -11.27 28.93 -22.93
CA VAL A 802 -10.10 28.39 -22.23
C VAL A 802 -8.95 29.37 -22.36
N LYS A 803 -8.46 29.89 -21.23
CA LYS A 803 -7.29 30.78 -21.17
C LYS A 803 -6.11 30.05 -20.54
N THR A 804 -4.98 30.00 -21.22
CA THR A 804 -3.77 29.33 -20.72
C THR A 804 -2.50 29.88 -21.37
N GLN A 805 -1.36 29.52 -20.80
CA GLN A 805 -0.05 29.77 -21.38
C GLN A 805 0.48 28.48 -22.01
N VAL A 806 1.13 28.59 -23.16
CA VAL A 806 1.75 27.45 -23.86
C VAL A 806 3.23 27.78 -24.11
N PHE A 807 4.12 27.16 -23.34
CA PHE A 807 5.57 27.41 -23.42
C PHE A 807 6.23 26.59 -24.54
N PRO A 808 7.48 26.93 -24.92
CA PRO A 808 8.25 26.16 -25.90
C PRO A 808 8.22 24.65 -25.68
N GLY A 809 7.86 23.92 -26.74
CA GLY A 809 7.80 22.46 -26.77
C GLY A 809 6.65 21.84 -25.98
N GLU A 810 5.69 22.62 -25.48
CA GLU A 810 4.54 22.09 -24.73
C GLU A 810 3.38 21.68 -25.63
N ILE A 811 2.71 20.60 -25.23
CA ILE A 811 1.42 20.13 -25.75
C ILE A 811 0.41 20.24 -24.60
N GLN A 812 -0.32 21.35 -24.59
CA GLN A 812 -1.22 21.74 -23.51
C GLN A 812 -2.64 21.23 -23.80
N PHE A 813 -3.16 20.35 -22.97
CA PHE A 813 -4.58 19.98 -23.01
C PHE A 813 -5.47 21.19 -22.68
N LEU A 814 -6.42 21.50 -23.56
CA LEU A 814 -7.34 22.62 -23.39
C LEU A 814 -8.69 22.18 -22.87
N THR A 815 -9.38 21.34 -23.63
CA THR A 815 -10.72 20.87 -23.31
C THR A 815 -11.03 19.56 -24.02
N SER A 816 -12.08 18.91 -23.54
CA SER A 816 -12.72 17.77 -24.16
C SER A 816 -14.23 18.01 -24.21
N GLY A 817 -14.91 17.42 -25.19
CA GLY A 817 -16.35 17.50 -25.37
C GLY A 817 -16.91 16.12 -25.69
N VAL A 818 -17.96 15.72 -24.99
CA VAL A 818 -18.68 14.45 -25.25
C VAL A 818 -20.00 14.76 -25.95
N ARG A 819 -20.45 13.94 -26.89
CA ARG A 819 -21.78 14.06 -27.48
C ARG A 819 -22.86 14.07 -26.40
N SER A 820 -23.82 14.98 -26.51
CA SER A 820 -24.88 15.10 -25.50
C SER A 820 -25.90 13.96 -25.50
N SER A 821 -25.96 13.17 -26.58
CA SER A 821 -26.74 11.94 -26.63
C SER A 821 -26.13 10.94 -27.63
N PRO A 822 -26.37 9.63 -27.49
CA PRO A 822 -25.86 8.62 -28.42
C PRO A 822 -26.29 8.83 -29.88
N ASP A 823 -27.46 9.44 -30.11
CA ASP A 823 -28.03 9.66 -31.45
C ASP A 823 -27.77 11.07 -32.01
N SER A 824 -27.18 11.98 -31.24
CA SER A 824 -26.94 13.34 -31.70
C SER A 824 -25.74 13.44 -32.63
N LYS A 825 -25.98 13.94 -33.84
CA LYS A 825 -24.92 14.58 -34.63
C LYS A 825 -24.51 15.89 -33.97
N TRP A 826 -23.22 16.06 -33.78
CA TRP A 826 -22.63 17.23 -33.16
C TRP A 826 -21.66 17.92 -34.12
N SER A 827 -21.37 19.19 -33.87
CA SER A 827 -20.41 19.97 -34.64
C SER A 827 -19.74 20.99 -33.75
N TRP A 828 -18.57 21.44 -34.16
CA TRP A 828 -17.81 22.44 -33.43
C TRP A 828 -17.04 23.36 -34.38
N SER A 829 -16.73 24.54 -33.91
CA SER A 829 -15.78 25.48 -34.49
C SER A 829 -15.04 26.21 -33.36
N TYR A 830 -13.99 26.95 -33.69
CA TYR A 830 -13.19 27.63 -32.68
C TYR A 830 -12.76 29.03 -33.12
N THR A 831 -12.41 29.86 -32.13
CA THR A 831 -11.72 31.13 -32.33
C THR A 831 -10.56 31.19 -31.36
N VAL A 832 -9.36 31.50 -31.86
CA VAL A 832 -8.16 31.66 -31.03
C VAL A 832 -7.72 33.10 -31.03
N ASN A 833 -7.65 33.71 -29.85
CA ASN A 833 -6.90 34.92 -29.63
C ASN A 833 -5.59 34.56 -28.93
N PHE A 834 -4.46 35.08 -29.38
CA PHE A 834 -3.17 34.81 -28.76
C PHE A 834 -2.30 36.06 -28.68
N MET A 835 -1.40 36.08 -27.71
CA MET A 835 -0.32 37.06 -27.59
C MET A 835 1.00 36.30 -27.51
N GLU A 836 1.91 36.60 -28.44
CA GLU A 836 3.27 36.07 -28.44
C GLU A 836 4.13 36.85 -27.45
N LEU A 837 4.88 36.12 -26.61
CA LEU A 837 5.73 36.67 -25.57
C LEU A 837 7.10 35.99 -25.61
N THR A 838 8.18 36.76 -25.52
CA THR A 838 9.54 36.22 -25.50
C THR A 838 9.88 35.63 -24.13
N LEU A 839 10.48 34.44 -24.14
CA LEU A 839 11.07 33.83 -22.93
C LEU A 839 12.24 34.71 -22.45
N LYS A 840 12.18 35.28 -21.24
CA LYS A 840 13.25 36.12 -20.65
C LYS A 840 14.16 35.34 -19.68
#